data_AF-A0A503NMR5-F1
#
_entry.id   AF-A0A503NMR5-F1
#
_cell.length_a   1.000
_cell.length_b   1.000
_cell.length_c   1.000
_cell.angle_alpha   90.00
_cell.angle_beta   90.00
_cell.angle_gamma   90.00
#
_symmetry.space_group_name_H-M   'P 1'
#
loop_
_entity.id
_entity.type
_entity.pdbx_description
1 polymer ?
#
loop_
_entity_poly.entity_id
_entity_poly.type
_entity_poly.pdbx_seq_one_letter_code
_entity_poly.pdbx_strand_id
1 'polypeptide(L)'
;LSRRDDAGFFEGKVSIRKRQPLRYHAGNAGGDWWLTDPYSFGPVLGPMDDYYMAEGSHLRLFDKLGAHIVEHEGATGVHFAVWAPNARRVSVVGAFNDWDGRRHTMRDRRDTGIWELFIPDLGAGQPYKFEIIGPDGVRLPLKADPFAFESELRPATASVTAPPIAHQWGDEAHRGYWQKADPRREAISIYEVHAGSWQRRDDGTFLSWDELAARLIPYVVDTGFTHIEFLPISEHPYDPSWGYQTTGLYAPSARFGDPDGFARFVDGAHRAGVGVILDWVPAHFPVDEHGLVKFDGTALYEHADPRQGFHPDWNTAIYNFGRREVVSFLVNNALFWAEKYHVDGLRVDAVASMLYLDYSRKAGEWIPNEKGGRENLQAVSFLQKMNKEVYGHHPGVMTIAEESTSWPKVSRPVHEGGLGFGFKWNMGFMHDTLEYLSKEPIFRKHHHNDITFGLVYAFSENFVLPLSHDEVVHGKGTLLNKMAGDDWQKFATLRAYYAFMWGYPGKKLLFMGQEFAQRREWSEERALDWNLLEFAPHRGVWQAVRDLNYLYRSRPALHARDCEPEGFSWLIVDDRDNSVFAWLRSAPDGNSVAVVANFTPVPRENYRVPLPKAGKWREIINTDAEAYGGSGMGNGGVVEASGEGGGISATMLLPPLSTIMLEFVAD
;
A
#
# COMPACT_ATOMS: atom_id res chain seq x y z
N LEU A 1 -40.77 26.49 -27.68
CA LEU A 1 -39.52 27.20 -28.05
C LEU A 1 -39.37 27.15 -29.56
N SER A 2 -38.72 28.11 -30.19
CA SER A 2 -38.40 28.11 -31.63
C SER A 2 -36.98 27.60 -31.84
N ARG A 3 -36.76 26.70 -32.81
CA ARG A 3 -35.41 26.29 -33.22
C ARG A 3 -34.68 27.48 -33.82
N ARG A 4 -33.47 27.73 -33.34
CA ARG A 4 -32.61 28.84 -33.76
C ARG A 4 -31.37 28.36 -34.51
N ASP A 5 -30.89 27.16 -34.20
CA ASP A 5 -29.74 26.55 -34.85
C ASP A 5 -30.02 25.07 -35.18
N ASP A 6 -29.48 24.60 -36.30
CA ASP A 6 -29.65 23.21 -36.71
C ASP A 6 -28.91 22.22 -35.80
N ALA A 7 -27.91 22.67 -35.05
CA ALA A 7 -27.21 21.90 -34.02
C ALA A 7 -28.05 21.64 -32.75
N GLY A 8 -29.32 22.06 -32.71
CA GLY A 8 -30.25 21.77 -31.61
C GLY A 8 -30.41 22.90 -30.60
N PHE A 9 -30.14 24.15 -30.98
CA PHE A 9 -30.39 25.32 -30.13
C PHE A 9 -31.83 25.81 -30.30
N PHE A 10 -32.54 25.98 -29.18
CA PHE A 10 -33.92 26.46 -29.13
C PHE A 10 -34.03 27.66 -28.19
N GLU A 11 -34.88 28.62 -28.54
CA GLU A 11 -35.09 29.84 -27.75
C GLU A 11 -36.57 30.20 -27.70
N GLY A 12 -37.03 30.78 -26.59
CA GLY A 12 -38.36 31.35 -26.47
C GLY A 12 -38.57 32.00 -25.11
N LYS A 13 -39.58 32.89 -25.01
CA LYS A 13 -39.93 33.54 -23.75
C LYS A 13 -40.72 32.58 -22.87
N VAL A 14 -40.36 32.53 -21.59
CA VAL A 14 -41.11 31.81 -20.54
C VAL A 14 -41.64 32.81 -19.52
N SER A 15 -42.85 32.58 -19.01
CA SER A 15 -43.48 33.46 -18.01
C SER A 15 -43.14 33.00 -16.59
N ILE A 16 -41.89 33.21 -16.17
CA ILE A 16 -41.40 32.86 -14.83
C ILE A 16 -40.98 34.11 -14.07
N ARG A 17 -41.34 34.20 -12.78
CA ARG A 17 -41.05 35.36 -11.90
C ARG A 17 -40.00 35.07 -10.82
N LYS A 18 -39.70 33.80 -10.59
CA LYS A 18 -38.68 33.30 -9.66
C LYS A 18 -37.97 32.13 -10.33
N ARG A 19 -36.72 31.90 -9.94
CA ARG A 19 -36.00 30.67 -10.32
C ARG A 19 -36.78 29.47 -9.80
N GLN A 20 -36.95 28.48 -10.66
CA GLN A 20 -37.60 27.21 -10.35
C GLN A 20 -37.15 26.17 -11.37
N PRO A 21 -37.16 24.87 -11.03
CA PRO A 21 -36.93 23.80 -11.97
C PRO A 21 -37.86 23.92 -13.19
N LEU A 22 -37.28 23.82 -14.39
CA LEU A 22 -38.04 23.81 -15.65
C LEU A 22 -38.01 22.42 -16.27
N ARG A 23 -39.11 22.02 -16.90
CA ARG A 23 -39.21 20.77 -17.65
C ARG A 23 -39.65 21.06 -19.07
N TYR A 24 -38.96 20.48 -20.04
CA TYR A 24 -39.31 20.58 -21.45
C TYR A 24 -39.84 19.25 -21.97
N HIS A 25 -40.83 19.32 -22.84
CA HIS A 25 -41.25 18.21 -23.69
C HIS A 25 -40.48 18.34 -25.01
N ALA A 26 -39.59 17.39 -25.26
CA ALA A 26 -38.70 17.35 -26.42
C ALA A 26 -39.07 16.18 -27.33
N GLY A 27 -38.67 16.26 -28.60
CA GLY A 27 -38.87 15.16 -29.53
C GLY A 27 -37.94 15.26 -30.75
N ASN A 28 -37.68 14.10 -31.35
CA ASN A 28 -36.93 13.95 -32.59
C ASN A 28 -37.59 12.84 -33.45
N ALA A 29 -36.92 12.41 -34.53
CA ALA A 29 -37.43 11.35 -35.40
C ALA A 29 -37.63 9.98 -34.70
N GLY A 30 -37.00 9.76 -33.55
CA GLY A 30 -37.08 8.53 -32.75
C GLY A 30 -38.13 8.54 -31.64
N GLY A 31 -38.78 9.67 -31.36
CA GLY A 31 -39.83 9.78 -30.35
C GLY A 31 -39.82 11.09 -29.57
N ASP A 32 -40.67 11.19 -28.55
CA ASP A 32 -40.77 12.31 -27.62
C ASP A 32 -40.50 11.90 -26.17
N TRP A 33 -39.98 12.83 -25.37
CA TRP A 33 -39.64 12.61 -23.96
C TRP A 33 -39.74 13.90 -23.17
N TRP A 34 -39.78 13.77 -21.85
CA TRP A 34 -39.64 14.92 -20.95
C TRP A 34 -38.23 14.99 -20.40
N LEU A 35 -37.66 16.19 -20.36
CA LEU A 35 -36.36 16.43 -19.73
C LEU A 35 -36.45 17.62 -18.77
N THR A 36 -35.87 17.46 -17.58
CA THR A 36 -35.72 18.54 -16.61
C THR A 36 -34.46 19.34 -16.97
N ASP A 37 -34.57 20.66 -17.05
CA ASP A 37 -33.51 21.57 -17.49
C ASP A 37 -32.40 21.71 -16.42
N PRO A 38 -31.19 21.17 -16.64
CA PRO A 38 -30.08 21.31 -15.69
C PRO A 38 -29.71 22.77 -15.42
N TYR A 39 -29.93 23.67 -16.39
CA TYR A 39 -29.57 25.08 -16.30
C TYR A 39 -30.59 25.93 -15.55
N SER A 40 -31.73 25.35 -15.19
CA SER A 40 -32.66 25.97 -14.25
C SER A 40 -32.16 25.91 -12.79
N PHE A 41 -31.12 25.10 -12.48
CA PHE A 41 -30.58 24.83 -11.14
C PHE A 41 -29.24 25.48 -10.81
N GLY A 42 -29.03 25.70 -9.50
CA GLY A 42 -27.74 25.83 -8.77
C GLY A 42 -26.76 26.88 -9.23
N PRO A 43 -25.74 27.29 -8.48
CA PRO A 43 -24.61 26.44 -8.13
C PRO A 43 -24.87 25.48 -6.97
N VAL A 44 -24.10 24.38 -6.91
CA VAL A 44 -24.05 23.51 -5.73
C VAL A 44 -22.87 23.93 -4.85
N LEU A 45 -21.72 24.23 -5.46
CA LEU A 45 -20.56 24.75 -4.75
C LEU A 45 -20.76 26.21 -4.31
N GLY A 46 -20.39 26.51 -3.07
CA GLY A 46 -20.52 27.83 -2.45
C GLY A 46 -19.19 28.60 -2.32
N PRO A 47 -19.23 29.86 -1.87
CA PRO A 47 -18.04 30.71 -1.75
C PRO A 47 -16.96 30.18 -0.79
N MET A 48 -17.35 29.40 0.23
CA MET A 48 -16.38 28.79 1.15
C MET A 48 -15.65 27.61 0.51
N ASP A 49 -16.32 26.82 -0.34
CA ASP A 49 -15.66 25.77 -1.13
C ASP A 49 -14.61 26.43 -2.02
N ASP A 50 -14.96 27.53 -2.71
CA ASP A 50 -14.04 28.26 -3.56
C ASP A 50 -12.81 28.78 -2.79
N TYR A 51 -13.03 29.37 -1.61
CA TYR A 51 -11.95 29.91 -0.79
C TYR A 51 -10.93 28.83 -0.42
N TYR A 52 -11.39 27.69 0.12
CA TYR A 52 -10.48 26.62 0.55
C TYR A 52 -9.83 25.88 -0.61
N MET A 53 -10.53 25.74 -1.74
CA MET A 53 -9.96 25.20 -2.98
C MET A 53 -8.88 26.14 -3.53
N ALA A 54 -9.17 27.44 -3.59
CA ALA A 54 -8.22 28.48 -4.00
C ALA A 54 -7.11 28.72 -2.97
N GLU A 55 -7.17 28.19 -1.75
CA GLU A 55 -6.09 28.19 -0.77
C GLU A 55 -5.32 26.86 -0.75
N GLY A 56 -5.87 25.78 -1.34
CA GLY A 56 -5.28 24.43 -1.28
C GLY A 56 -5.31 23.79 0.11
N SER A 57 -6.22 24.25 0.96
CA SER A 57 -6.41 23.83 2.35
C SER A 57 -7.68 22.99 2.56
N HIS A 58 -8.48 22.78 1.50
CA HIS A 58 -9.64 21.90 1.58
C HIS A 58 -9.21 20.43 1.76
N LEU A 59 -9.47 19.84 2.93
CA LEU A 59 -9.08 18.45 3.27
C LEU A 59 -10.19 17.41 3.02
N ARG A 60 -11.30 17.84 2.42
CA ARG A 60 -12.44 16.99 2.04
C ARG A 60 -12.91 17.21 0.59
N LEU A 61 -11.97 17.43 -0.33
CA LEU A 61 -12.28 17.65 -1.75
C LEU A 61 -13.08 16.50 -2.35
N PHE A 62 -12.88 15.27 -1.86
CA PHE A 62 -13.67 14.11 -2.22
C PHE A 62 -15.15 14.19 -1.81
N ASP A 63 -15.61 15.19 -1.06
CA ASP A 63 -17.04 15.44 -0.82
C ASP A 63 -17.62 16.49 -1.79
N LYS A 64 -16.79 17.08 -2.67
CA LYS A 64 -17.13 18.25 -3.50
C LYS A 64 -16.80 18.09 -4.97
N LEU A 65 -15.66 17.47 -5.28
CA LEU A 65 -15.22 17.13 -6.63
C LEU A 65 -15.59 15.68 -6.94
N GLY A 66 -15.72 15.37 -8.22
CA GLY A 66 -16.23 14.09 -8.69
C GLY A 66 -17.72 14.16 -9.04
N ALA A 67 -18.40 13.01 -8.93
CA ALA A 67 -19.84 12.89 -9.12
C ALA A 67 -20.53 12.53 -7.80
N HIS A 68 -21.49 13.35 -7.37
CA HIS A 68 -22.20 13.22 -6.10
C HIS A 68 -23.70 13.17 -6.31
N ILE A 69 -24.36 12.11 -5.82
CA ILE A 69 -25.82 12.04 -5.80
C ILE A 69 -26.31 12.93 -4.65
N VAL A 70 -27.06 13.99 -4.99
CA VAL A 70 -27.50 15.02 -4.03
C VAL A 70 -28.95 15.43 -4.27
N GLU A 71 -29.58 15.96 -3.23
CA GLU A 71 -30.81 16.73 -3.35
C GLU A 71 -30.44 18.22 -3.49
N HIS A 72 -30.90 18.87 -4.56
CA HIS A 72 -30.57 20.25 -4.85
C HIS A 72 -31.77 21.01 -5.41
N GLU A 73 -32.13 22.13 -4.77
CA GLU A 73 -33.29 22.98 -5.10
C GLU A 73 -34.60 22.17 -5.35
N GLY A 74 -34.81 21.10 -4.58
CA GLY A 74 -36.04 20.28 -4.62
C GLY A 74 -36.05 19.15 -5.66
N ALA A 75 -34.91 18.84 -6.29
CA ALA A 75 -34.76 17.67 -7.17
C ALA A 75 -33.59 16.79 -6.71
N THR A 76 -33.71 15.49 -6.90
CA THR A 76 -32.60 14.54 -6.77
C THR A 76 -31.88 14.42 -8.10
N GLY A 77 -30.55 14.39 -8.08
CA GLY A 77 -29.73 14.26 -9.28
C GLY A 77 -28.27 14.06 -8.94
N VAL A 78 -27.40 14.25 -9.94
CA VAL A 78 -25.95 14.15 -9.75
C VAL A 78 -25.31 15.52 -9.93
N HIS A 79 -24.55 15.96 -8.93
CA HIS A 79 -23.62 17.08 -9.04
C HIS A 79 -22.27 16.58 -9.53
N PHE A 80 -21.81 17.12 -10.65
CA PHE A 80 -20.48 16.89 -11.20
C PHE A 80 -19.61 18.11 -10.96
N ALA A 81 -18.38 17.91 -10.51
CA ALA A 81 -17.38 18.98 -10.43
C ALA A 81 -15.97 18.50 -10.75
N VAL A 82 -15.25 19.24 -11.59
CA VAL A 82 -13.91 18.88 -12.07
C VAL A 82 -13.01 20.10 -12.23
N TRP A 83 -11.73 19.96 -11.87
CA TRP A 83 -10.73 21.01 -12.03
C TRP A 83 -10.10 20.95 -13.43
N ALA A 84 -10.29 22.03 -14.21
CA ALA A 84 -9.76 22.16 -15.57
C ALA A 84 -9.62 23.66 -15.93
N PRO A 85 -8.69 24.37 -15.28
CA PRO A 85 -8.63 25.84 -15.29
C PRO A 85 -8.34 26.44 -16.67
N ASN A 86 -7.66 25.71 -17.55
CA ASN A 86 -7.28 26.21 -18.88
C ASN A 86 -8.28 25.79 -19.99
N ALA A 87 -9.30 24.99 -19.64
CA ALA A 87 -10.29 24.56 -20.61
C ALA A 87 -11.14 25.74 -21.10
N ARG A 88 -11.51 25.73 -22.38
CA ARG A 88 -12.52 26.66 -22.93
C ARG A 88 -13.94 26.20 -22.67
N ARG A 89 -14.13 24.88 -22.56
CA ARG A 89 -15.42 24.24 -22.30
C ARG A 89 -15.17 22.89 -21.65
N VAL A 90 -15.96 22.58 -20.63
CA VAL A 90 -16.11 21.22 -20.11
C VAL A 90 -17.57 20.83 -20.21
N SER A 91 -17.84 19.58 -20.58
CA SER A 91 -19.17 18.98 -20.60
C SER A 91 -19.14 17.60 -19.98
N VAL A 92 -20.22 17.22 -19.30
CA VAL A 92 -20.42 15.83 -18.85
C VAL A 92 -21.06 15.04 -19.98
N VAL A 93 -20.48 13.90 -20.34
CA VAL A 93 -21.00 13.02 -21.40
C VAL A 93 -21.20 11.60 -20.88
N GLY A 94 -22.26 10.94 -21.35
CA GLY A 94 -22.59 9.57 -20.97
C GLY A 94 -23.79 9.06 -21.78
N ALA A 95 -24.22 7.83 -21.50
CA ALA A 95 -25.37 7.24 -22.20
C ALA A 95 -26.65 8.09 -22.08
N PHE A 96 -26.86 8.74 -20.92
CA PHE A 96 -28.00 9.63 -20.65
C PHE A 96 -28.09 10.87 -21.55
N ASN A 97 -27.03 11.16 -22.33
CA ASN A 97 -27.04 12.27 -23.28
C ASN A 97 -26.44 11.90 -24.65
N ASP A 98 -26.46 10.61 -25.01
CA ASP A 98 -25.90 10.07 -26.25
C ASP A 98 -24.41 10.40 -26.46
N TRP A 99 -23.67 10.59 -25.35
CA TRP A 99 -22.28 11.04 -25.36
C TRP A 99 -22.06 12.39 -26.08
N ASP A 100 -23.08 13.25 -26.12
CA ASP A 100 -23.06 14.53 -26.83
C ASP A 100 -22.72 15.69 -25.89
N GLY A 101 -21.47 16.17 -25.97
CA GLY A 101 -20.95 17.27 -25.15
C GLY A 101 -21.60 18.63 -25.40
N ARG A 102 -22.55 18.76 -26.32
CA ARG A 102 -23.36 19.99 -26.49
C ARG A 102 -24.53 20.08 -25.51
N ARG A 103 -24.95 18.96 -24.90
CA ARG A 103 -26.18 18.88 -24.12
C ARG A 103 -26.01 19.24 -22.64
N HIS A 104 -24.84 18.94 -22.07
CA HIS A 104 -24.56 19.12 -20.63
C HIS A 104 -23.22 19.83 -20.43
N THR A 105 -23.07 21.02 -21.02
CA THR A 105 -21.95 21.93 -20.77
C THR A 105 -21.97 22.45 -19.32
N MET A 106 -20.82 22.42 -18.67
CA MET A 106 -20.65 22.78 -17.26
C MET A 106 -20.44 24.29 -17.08
N ARG A 107 -20.73 24.77 -15.87
CA ARG A 107 -20.50 26.16 -15.46
C ARG A 107 -19.06 26.33 -14.97
N ASP A 108 -18.34 27.28 -15.56
CA ASP A 108 -17.00 27.70 -15.14
C ASP A 108 -17.03 28.59 -13.89
N ARG A 109 -16.37 28.14 -12.82
CA ARG A 109 -16.07 28.91 -11.61
C ARG A 109 -14.69 29.54 -11.77
N ARG A 110 -14.65 30.69 -12.43
CA ARG A 110 -13.41 31.36 -12.90
C ARG A 110 -12.31 31.52 -11.85
N ASP A 111 -12.67 31.79 -10.59
CA ASP A 111 -11.69 32.08 -9.54
C ASP A 111 -10.92 30.83 -9.08
N THR A 112 -11.49 29.63 -9.27
CA THR A 112 -10.89 28.34 -8.88
C THR A 112 -10.50 27.47 -10.07
N GLY A 113 -11.04 27.75 -11.26
CA GLY A 113 -10.87 26.91 -12.45
C GLY A 113 -11.61 25.57 -12.36
N ILE A 114 -12.62 25.50 -11.50
CA ILE A 114 -13.51 24.35 -11.36
C ILE A 114 -14.71 24.52 -12.27
N TRP A 115 -15.10 23.44 -12.92
CA TRP A 115 -16.31 23.34 -13.71
C TRP A 115 -17.32 22.52 -12.93
N GLU A 116 -18.57 22.98 -12.84
CA GLU A 116 -19.64 22.22 -12.17
C GLU A 116 -20.95 22.15 -12.97
N LEU A 117 -21.72 21.09 -12.76
CA LEU A 117 -23.10 20.99 -13.26
C LEU A 117 -23.91 20.06 -12.36
N PHE A 118 -25.14 20.45 -12.04
CA PHE A 118 -26.13 19.56 -11.45
C PHE A 118 -27.06 19.04 -12.56
N ILE A 119 -27.13 17.72 -12.72
CA ILE A 119 -28.02 17.05 -13.67
C ILE A 119 -29.16 16.40 -12.88
N PRO A 120 -30.39 16.97 -12.90
CA PRO A 120 -31.55 16.39 -12.22
C PRO A 120 -31.95 15.05 -12.84
N ASP A 121 -32.64 14.22 -12.06
CA ASP A 121 -33.19 12.93 -12.48
C ASP A 121 -32.14 11.89 -12.95
N LEU A 122 -30.84 12.18 -12.74
CA LEU A 122 -29.75 11.23 -12.94
C LEU A 122 -29.45 10.52 -11.61
N GLY A 123 -29.29 9.19 -11.66
CA GLY A 123 -29.01 8.35 -10.49
C GLY A 123 -27.63 7.68 -10.56
N ALA A 124 -27.42 6.72 -9.65
CA ALA A 124 -26.22 5.87 -9.63
C ALA A 124 -26.11 4.94 -10.85
N GLY A 125 -24.94 4.34 -11.02
CA GLY A 125 -24.65 3.31 -12.02
C GLY A 125 -24.55 3.82 -13.45
N GLN A 126 -24.49 5.14 -13.65
CA GLN A 126 -24.39 5.75 -14.98
C GLN A 126 -22.92 5.97 -15.34
N PRO A 127 -22.42 5.34 -16.42
CA PRO A 127 -21.11 5.64 -16.97
C PRO A 127 -21.05 7.07 -17.52
N TYR A 128 -19.99 7.81 -17.19
CA TYR A 128 -19.76 9.16 -17.64
C TYR A 128 -18.27 9.46 -17.84
N LYS A 129 -18.01 10.51 -18.63
CA LYS A 129 -16.70 11.14 -18.82
C LYS A 129 -16.85 12.65 -18.95
N PHE A 130 -15.72 13.35 -18.91
CA PHE A 130 -15.65 14.75 -19.28
C PHE A 130 -15.19 14.91 -20.74
N GLU A 131 -15.98 15.63 -21.54
CA GLU A 131 -15.53 16.17 -22.83
C GLU A 131 -14.95 17.56 -22.59
N ILE A 132 -13.67 17.74 -22.95
CA ILE A 132 -12.94 18.99 -22.71
C ILE A 132 -12.51 19.59 -24.05
N ILE A 133 -12.77 20.89 -24.22
CA ILE A 133 -12.15 21.71 -25.26
C ILE A 133 -10.99 22.47 -24.63
N GLY A 134 -9.77 22.20 -25.11
CA GLY A 134 -8.55 22.81 -24.61
C GLY A 134 -8.44 24.32 -24.92
N PRO A 135 -7.40 24.99 -24.40
CA PRO A 135 -7.18 26.43 -24.57
C PRO A 135 -6.96 26.85 -26.03
N ASP A 136 -6.58 25.93 -26.91
CA ASP A 136 -6.40 26.12 -28.36
C ASP A 136 -7.71 25.93 -29.15
N GLY A 137 -8.80 25.51 -28.51
CA GLY A 137 -10.06 25.20 -29.15
C GLY A 137 -10.16 23.78 -29.69
N VAL A 138 -9.15 22.92 -29.46
CA VAL A 138 -9.17 21.52 -29.86
C VAL A 138 -9.92 20.69 -28.83
N ARG A 139 -10.78 19.77 -29.31
CA ARG A 139 -11.43 18.77 -28.45
C ARG A 139 -10.42 17.69 -28.06
N LEU A 140 -10.23 17.50 -26.76
CA LEU A 140 -9.34 16.48 -26.20
C LEU A 140 -10.00 15.08 -26.22
N PRO A 141 -9.22 14.00 -26.05
CA PRO A 141 -9.77 12.69 -25.71
C PRO A 141 -10.67 12.77 -24.47
N LEU A 142 -11.72 11.94 -24.42
CA LEU A 142 -12.63 11.92 -23.29
C LEU A 142 -11.89 11.49 -22.02
N LYS A 143 -12.02 12.31 -20.96
CA LYS A 143 -11.34 12.11 -19.68
C LYS A 143 -12.22 11.37 -18.69
N ALA A 144 -11.65 10.37 -18.04
CA ALA A 144 -12.20 9.83 -16.80
C ALA A 144 -12.13 10.90 -15.70
N ASP A 145 -13.00 10.77 -14.70
CA ASP A 145 -13.04 11.68 -13.57
C ASP A 145 -11.87 11.42 -12.60
N PRO A 146 -11.01 12.42 -12.33
CA PRO A 146 -9.93 12.29 -11.34
C PRO A 146 -10.43 11.90 -9.93
N PHE A 147 -11.68 12.25 -9.59
CA PHE A 147 -12.35 11.98 -8.33
C PHE A 147 -13.47 10.93 -8.48
N ALA A 148 -13.37 10.03 -9.47
CA ALA A 148 -14.29 8.90 -9.57
C ALA A 148 -14.23 8.02 -8.31
N PHE A 149 -15.39 7.62 -7.78
CA PHE A 149 -15.48 6.62 -6.70
C PHE A 149 -15.73 5.21 -7.23
N GLU A 150 -16.12 5.09 -8.49
CA GLU A 150 -16.35 3.84 -9.19
C GLU A 150 -15.99 4.00 -10.67
N SER A 151 -15.58 2.91 -11.31
CA SER A 151 -15.10 2.83 -12.68
C SER A 151 -15.71 1.64 -13.39
N GLU A 152 -15.79 1.70 -14.73
CA GLU A 152 -16.06 0.50 -15.51
C GLU A 152 -14.88 -0.47 -15.42
N LEU A 153 -15.16 -1.78 -15.50
CA LEU A 153 -14.12 -2.78 -15.61
C LEU A 153 -13.31 -2.60 -16.89
N ARG A 154 -11.98 -2.52 -16.75
CA ARG A 154 -11.06 -2.45 -17.90
C ARG A 154 -11.35 -3.55 -18.96
N PRO A 155 -11.18 -3.27 -20.26
CA PRO A 155 -10.54 -2.08 -20.84
C PRO A 155 -11.48 -0.88 -21.02
N ALA A 156 -12.72 -0.95 -20.52
CA ALA A 156 -13.57 0.23 -20.44
C ALA A 156 -12.98 1.26 -19.46
N THR A 157 -13.32 2.53 -19.65
CA THR A 157 -12.58 3.65 -19.04
C THR A 157 -13.49 4.78 -18.57
N ALA A 158 -14.82 4.62 -18.61
CA ALA A 158 -15.71 5.61 -18.03
C ALA A 158 -15.69 5.50 -16.51
N SER A 159 -15.83 6.65 -15.85
CA SER A 159 -16.17 6.71 -14.44
C SER A 159 -17.65 6.35 -14.29
N VAL A 160 -18.05 5.83 -13.14
CA VAL A 160 -19.43 5.46 -12.85
C VAL A 160 -19.93 6.32 -11.70
N THR A 161 -21.14 6.86 -11.84
CA THR A 161 -21.80 7.59 -10.75
C THR A 161 -22.12 6.63 -9.60
N ALA A 162 -21.48 6.80 -8.47
CA ALA A 162 -21.65 5.91 -7.31
C ALA A 162 -22.52 6.57 -6.22
N PRO A 163 -23.35 5.81 -5.49
CA PRO A 163 -23.90 6.29 -4.24
C PRO A 163 -22.80 6.41 -3.18
N PRO A 164 -23.02 7.19 -2.11
CA PRO A 164 -22.18 7.09 -0.92
C PRO A 164 -22.17 5.65 -0.40
N ILE A 165 -21.02 5.21 0.14
CA ILE A 165 -20.87 3.90 0.79
C ILE A 165 -22.01 3.71 1.81
N ALA A 166 -22.81 2.67 1.60
CA ALA A 166 -23.98 2.36 2.41
C ALA A 166 -23.66 1.36 3.54
N HIS A 167 -22.45 0.80 3.54
CA HIS A 167 -21.99 -0.15 4.55
C HIS A 167 -22.10 0.41 5.98
N GLN A 168 -22.60 -0.42 6.89
CA GLN A 168 -22.65 -0.13 8.32
C GLN A 168 -21.46 -0.79 9.00
N TRP A 169 -20.50 0.03 9.42
CA TRP A 169 -19.29 -0.41 10.11
C TRP A 169 -19.60 -1.01 11.49
N GLY A 170 -18.83 -2.02 11.88
CA GLY A 170 -18.82 -2.63 13.21
C GLY A 170 -17.40 -2.78 13.76
N ASP A 171 -16.51 -1.86 13.39
CA ASP A 171 -15.07 -1.89 13.63
C ASP A 171 -14.60 -0.93 14.74
N GLU A 172 -15.52 -0.37 15.53
CA GLU A 172 -15.21 0.68 16.50
C GLU A 172 -14.20 0.23 17.56
N ALA A 173 -14.23 -1.05 17.94
CA ALA A 173 -13.28 -1.62 18.89
C ALA A 173 -11.85 -1.65 18.33
N HIS A 174 -11.67 -2.04 17.07
CA HIS A 174 -10.37 -2.07 16.39
C HIS A 174 -9.81 -0.66 16.25
N ARG A 175 -10.60 0.27 15.71
CA ARG A 175 -10.18 1.67 15.57
C ARG A 175 -9.90 2.34 16.90
N GLY A 176 -10.72 2.07 17.93
CA GLY A 176 -10.54 2.60 19.27
C GLY A 176 -9.28 2.08 19.98
N TYR A 177 -8.80 0.89 19.61
CA TYR A 177 -7.50 0.35 20.04
C TYR A 177 -6.34 1.09 19.34
N TRP A 178 -6.33 1.11 18.00
CA TRP A 178 -5.22 1.69 17.23
C TRP A 178 -5.05 3.20 17.44
N GLN A 179 -6.13 3.95 17.72
CA GLN A 179 -6.04 5.36 18.11
C GLN A 179 -5.21 5.61 19.39
N LYS A 180 -5.01 4.59 20.23
CA LYS A 180 -4.29 4.69 21.51
C LYS A 180 -2.98 3.92 21.52
N ALA A 181 -2.85 2.91 20.65
CA ALA A 181 -1.66 2.10 20.54
C ALA A 181 -0.48 2.92 19.96
N ASP A 182 0.74 2.58 20.36
CA ASP A 182 1.95 3.02 19.65
C ASP A 182 2.35 1.86 18.72
N PRO A 183 2.21 1.99 17.39
CA PRO A 183 2.53 0.92 16.45
C PRO A 183 3.96 0.35 16.61
N ARG A 184 4.91 1.14 17.14
CA ARG A 184 6.28 0.67 17.40
C ARG A 184 6.34 -0.37 18.52
N ARG A 185 5.38 -0.30 19.46
CA ARG A 185 5.24 -1.21 20.61
C ARG A 185 4.45 -2.46 20.28
N GLU A 186 3.74 -2.49 19.17
CA GLU A 186 2.86 -3.60 18.80
C GLU A 186 3.56 -4.63 17.92
N ALA A 187 3.02 -5.85 17.91
CA ALA A 187 3.40 -6.87 16.95
C ALA A 187 2.82 -6.51 15.58
N ILE A 188 3.69 -6.21 14.61
CA ILE A 188 3.30 -5.99 13.21
C ILE A 188 4.01 -7.03 12.34
N SER A 189 3.25 -8.05 11.94
CA SER A 189 3.57 -8.96 10.85
C SER A 189 2.55 -8.81 9.73
N ILE A 190 3.06 -8.45 8.55
CA ILE A 190 2.29 -8.07 7.36
C ILE A 190 2.33 -9.21 6.36
N TYR A 191 1.15 -9.61 5.89
CA TYR A 191 0.99 -10.48 4.73
C TYR A 191 0.72 -9.60 3.51
N GLU A 192 1.72 -9.45 2.63
CA GLU A 192 1.59 -8.64 1.42
C GLU A 192 0.89 -9.46 0.31
N VAL A 193 -0.12 -8.87 -0.32
CA VAL A 193 -1.07 -9.57 -1.20
C VAL A 193 -1.35 -8.76 -2.46
N HIS A 194 -1.23 -9.40 -3.63
CA HIS A 194 -1.87 -8.92 -4.84
C HIS A 194 -3.25 -9.56 -4.99
N ALA A 195 -4.31 -8.77 -4.78
CA ALA A 195 -5.70 -9.24 -4.71
C ALA A 195 -6.13 -10.06 -5.94
N GLY A 196 -5.64 -9.70 -7.13
CA GLY A 196 -6.01 -10.36 -8.39
C GLY A 196 -5.36 -11.72 -8.66
N SER A 197 -4.33 -12.11 -7.89
CA SER A 197 -3.56 -13.33 -8.16
C SER A 197 -3.31 -14.19 -6.92
N TRP A 198 -3.78 -13.80 -5.73
CA TRP A 198 -3.71 -14.65 -4.55
C TRP A 198 -4.47 -15.96 -4.78
N GLN A 199 -5.75 -15.83 -5.12
CA GLN A 199 -6.61 -16.90 -5.62
C GLN A 199 -7.47 -16.35 -6.76
N ARG A 200 -7.92 -17.25 -7.63
CA ARG A 200 -8.86 -16.97 -8.71
C ARG A 200 -10.05 -17.92 -8.58
N ARG A 201 -11.16 -17.59 -9.23
CA ARG A 201 -12.26 -18.54 -9.41
C ARG A 201 -11.81 -19.68 -10.33
N ASP A 202 -12.55 -20.77 -10.32
CA ASP A 202 -12.26 -21.96 -11.15
C ASP A 202 -12.28 -21.64 -12.66
N ASP A 203 -13.02 -20.61 -13.07
CA ASP A 203 -13.07 -20.11 -14.45
C ASP A 203 -11.93 -19.14 -14.81
N GLY A 204 -11.00 -18.88 -13.87
CA GLY A 204 -9.87 -17.96 -14.03
C GLY A 204 -10.18 -16.50 -13.74
N THR A 205 -11.43 -16.14 -13.46
CA THR A 205 -11.82 -14.76 -13.13
C THR A 205 -11.36 -14.35 -11.73
N PHE A 206 -11.33 -13.04 -11.49
CA PHE A 206 -10.97 -12.48 -10.19
C PHE A 206 -12.02 -12.84 -9.12
N LEU A 207 -11.55 -12.96 -7.88
CA LEU A 207 -12.44 -12.99 -6.73
C LEU A 207 -13.00 -11.60 -6.46
N SER A 208 -14.25 -11.54 -6.01
CA SER A 208 -14.82 -10.32 -5.44
C SER A 208 -14.24 -10.02 -4.06
N TRP A 209 -14.42 -8.79 -3.57
CA TRP A 209 -14.07 -8.41 -2.21
C TRP A 209 -14.75 -9.28 -1.15
N ASP A 210 -16.01 -9.68 -1.37
CA ASP A 210 -16.72 -10.58 -0.45
C ASP A 210 -16.13 -11.99 -0.44
N GLU A 211 -15.71 -12.51 -1.60
CA GLU A 211 -15.04 -13.80 -1.68
C GLU A 211 -13.63 -13.75 -1.08
N LEU A 212 -12.90 -12.65 -1.27
CA LEU A 212 -11.63 -12.39 -0.58
C LEU A 212 -11.85 -12.32 0.93
N ALA A 213 -12.88 -11.61 1.40
CA ALA A 213 -13.19 -11.53 2.83
C ALA A 213 -13.46 -12.92 3.42
N ALA A 214 -14.21 -13.76 2.71
CA ALA A 214 -14.55 -15.12 3.14
C ALA A 214 -13.36 -16.09 3.16
N ARG A 215 -12.27 -15.83 2.41
CA ARG A 215 -11.16 -16.77 2.22
C ARG A 215 -9.83 -16.25 2.77
N LEU A 216 -9.46 -15.02 2.43
CA LEU A 216 -8.19 -14.41 2.81
C LEU A 216 -8.16 -14.05 4.30
N ILE A 217 -9.24 -13.48 4.85
CA ILE A 217 -9.27 -13.09 6.28
C ILE A 217 -9.09 -14.32 7.18
N PRO A 218 -9.86 -15.43 7.02
CA PRO A 218 -9.62 -16.64 7.82
C PRO A 218 -8.21 -17.22 7.64
N TYR A 219 -7.65 -17.15 6.43
CA TYR A 219 -6.29 -17.62 6.16
C TYR A 219 -5.24 -16.80 6.93
N VAL A 220 -5.35 -15.47 6.90
CA VAL A 220 -4.46 -14.53 7.60
C VAL A 220 -4.58 -14.70 9.12
N VAL A 221 -5.80 -14.88 9.62
CA VAL A 221 -6.04 -15.19 11.05
C VAL A 221 -5.41 -16.52 11.44
N ASP A 222 -5.62 -17.58 10.66
CA ASP A 222 -5.09 -18.91 10.97
C ASP A 222 -3.56 -18.95 10.95
N THR A 223 -2.96 -18.28 9.98
CA THR A 223 -1.49 -18.09 9.86
C THR A 223 -0.92 -17.08 10.86
N GLY A 224 -1.77 -16.37 11.60
CA GLY A 224 -1.38 -15.51 12.70
C GLY A 224 -0.82 -14.15 12.31
N PHE A 225 -0.86 -13.76 11.03
CA PHE A 225 -0.49 -12.41 10.61
C PHE A 225 -1.41 -11.35 11.25
N THR A 226 -0.89 -10.13 11.39
CA THR A 226 -1.60 -9.03 12.06
C THR A 226 -2.17 -8.02 11.08
N HIS A 227 -1.60 -7.92 9.88
CA HIS A 227 -1.99 -6.97 8.86
C HIS A 227 -1.98 -7.63 7.49
N ILE A 228 -2.86 -7.16 6.61
CA ILE A 228 -2.83 -7.42 5.17
C ILE A 228 -2.35 -6.12 4.51
N GLU A 229 -1.29 -6.19 3.73
CA GLU A 229 -0.89 -5.09 2.84
C GLU A 229 -1.27 -5.45 1.42
N PHE A 230 -2.16 -4.70 0.80
CA PHE A 230 -2.49 -4.90 -0.60
C PHE A 230 -1.55 -4.08 -1.48
N LEU A 231 -1.01 -4.74 -2.52
CA LEU A 231 -0.55 -4.02 -3.72
C LEU A 231 -1.66 -3.10 -4.24
N PRO A 232 -1.35 -2.04 -5.01
CA PRO A 232 -2.30 -0.96 -5.24
C PRO A 232 -3.66 -1.43 -5.77
N ILE A 233 -4.71 -1.12 -5.03
CA ILE A 233 -6.09 -1.49 -5.37
C ILE A 233 -6.84 -0.38 -6.10
N SER A 234 -6.26 0.82 -6.20
CA SER A 234 -6.83 1.92 -6.97
C SER A 234 -7.03 1.51 -8.43
N GLU A 235 -8.03 2.07 -9.10
CA GLU A 235 -8.31 1.71 -10.50
C GLU A 235 -7.09 1.97 -11.40
N HIS A 236 -6.76 0.98 -12.21
CA HIS A 236 -5.61 0.96 -13.10
C HIS A 236 -5.94 0.17 -14.38
N PRO A 237 -5.45 0.59 -15.56
CA PRO A 237 -5.89 0.04 -16.84
C PRO A 237 -5.20 -1.29 -17.22
N TYR A 238 -4.06 -1.62 -16.60
CA TYR A 238 -3.17 -2.68 -17.07
C TYR A 238 -2.73 -3.62 -15.94
N ASP A 239 -3.14 -4.89 -15.97
CA ASP A 239 -2.83 -5.86 -14.89
C ASP A 239 -1.34 -6.07 -14.65
N PRO A 240 -0.47 -6.16 -15.69
CA PRO A 240 0.96 -6.34 -15.47
C PRO A 240 1.68 -5.11 -14.90
N SER A 241 0.96 -4.00 -14.66
CA SER A 241 1.48 -2.92 -13.81
C SER A 241 1.36 -3.24 -12.31
N TRP A 242 0.65 -4.33 -11.97
CA TRP A 242 0.34 -4.80 -10.62
C TRP A 242 -0.41 -3.79 -9.74
N GLY A 243 -0.93 -2.73 -10.36
CA GLY A 243 -1.59 -1.61 -9.70
C GLY A 243 -0.76 -0.32 -9.66
N TYR A 244 0.56 -0.38 -9.88
CA TYR A 244 1.45 0.79 -9.74
C TYR A 244 1.30 1.85 -10.84
N GLN A 245 0.44 1.62 -11.84
CA GLN A 245 0.11 2.62 -12.87
C GLN A 245 -1.37 3.01 -12.77
N THR A 246 -1.71 3.76 -11.71
CA THR A 246 -3.09 4.12 -11.37
C THR A 246 -3.66 5.22 -12.26
N THR A 247 -4.91 5.10 -12.70
CA THR A 247 -5.66 6.15 -13.39
C THR A 247 -6.85 6.68 -12.59
N GLY A 248 -7.35 5.92 -11.61
CA GLY A 248 -8.45 6.34 -10.71
C GLY A 248 -8.07 6.18 -9.24
N LEU A 249 -7.41 7.20 -8.67
CA LEU A 249 -6.91 7.15 -7.28
C LEU A 249 -8.01 7.04 -6.22
N TYR A 250 -9.23 7.50 -6.51
CA TYR A 250 -10.35 7.57 -5.57
C TYR A 250 -11.34 6.40 -5.69
N ALA A 251 -11.03 5.39 -6.51
CA ALA A 251 -11.89 4.23 -6.72
C ALA A 251 -11.12 2.93 -6.42
N PRO A 252 -11.63 2.02 -5.57
CA PRO A 252 -11.16 0.65 -5.58
C PRO A 252 -11.47 0.03 -6.94
N SER A 253 -10.55 -0.77 -7.49
CA SER A 253 -10.67 -1.28 -8.84
C SER A 253 -11.90 -2.18 -9.01
N ALA A 254 -12.64 -1.95 -10.10
CA ALA A 254 -13.84 -2.71 -10.45
C ALA A 254 -13.59 -4.21 -10.71
N ARG A 255 -12.33 -4.63 -10.80
CA ARG A 255 -11.93 -6.05 -10.91
C ARG A 255 -12.50 -6.93 -9.80
N PHE A 256 -12.68 -6.36 -8.61
CA PHE A 256 -13.02 -7.09 -7.40
C PHE A 256 -14.45 -6.79 -6.92
N GLY A 257 -15.28 -6.14 -7.75
CA GLY A 257 -16.66 -5.80 -7.42
C GLY A 257 -16.83 -4.33 -7.03
N ASP A 258 -17.92 -4.05 -6.32
CA ASP A 258 -18.34 -2.70 -5.97
C ASP A 258 -17.53 -2.09 -4.80
N PRO A 259 -17.52 -0.75 -4.67
CA PRO A 259 -16.94 -0.03 -3.53
C PRO A 259 -17.42 -0.50 -2.15
N ASP A 260 -18.72 -0.81 -1.97
CA ASP A 260 -19.23 -1.31 -0.69
C ASP A 260 -18.62 -2.69 -0.36
N GLY A 261 -18.28 -3.50 -1.37
CA GLY A 261 -17.55 -4.76 -1.21
C GLY A 261 -16.20 -4.57 -0.53
N PHE A 262 -15.45 -3.53 -0.92
CA PHE A 262 -14.18 -3.23 -0.26
C PHE A 262 -14.40 -2.78 1.19
N ALA A 263 -15.42 -1.95 1.45
CA ALA A 263 -15.79 -1.57 2.83
C ALA A 263 -16.15 -2.78 3.70
N ARG A 264 -16.91 -3.74 3.16
CA ARG A 264 -17.22 -5.02 3.83
C ARG A 264 -15.97 -5.86 4.11
N PHE A 265 -15.02 -5.89 3.18
CA PHE A 265 -13.73 -6.56 3.40
C PHE A 265 -12.98 -5.95 4.59
N VAL A 266 -12.82 -4.63 4.60
CA VAL A 266 -12.08 -3.93 5.67
C VAL A 266 -12.77 -4.12 7.02
N ASP A 267 -14.10 -3.96 7.10
CA ASP A 267 -14.86 -4.23 8.33
C ASP A 267 -14.69 -5.68 8.82
N GLY A 268 -14.73 -6.64 7.89
CA GLY A 268 -14.49 -8.05 8.20
C GLY A 268 -13.09 -8.29 8.77
N ALA A 269 -12.07 -7.63 8.23
CA ALA A 269 -10.69 -7.73 8.69
C ALA A 269 -10.55 -7.15 10.10
N HIS A 270 -11.08 -5.96 10.33
CA HIS A 270 -11.05 -5.29 11.64
C HIS A 270 -11.77 -6.09 12.72
N ARG A 271 -12.93 -6.65 12.41
CA ARG A 271 -13.68 -7.52 13.33
C ARG A 271 -12.96 -8.82 13.65
N ALA A 272 -12.06 -9.26 12.78
CA ALA A 272 -11.14 -10.37 13.00
C ALA A 272 -9.83 -9.95 13.71
N GLY A 273 -9.64 -8.66 13.99
CA GLY A 273 -8.42 -8.10 14.60
C GLY A 273 -7.24 -8.02 13.64
N VAL A 274 -7.49 -7.92 12.34
CA VAL A 274 -6.49 -7.80 11.27
C VAL A 274 -6.55 -6.39 10.69
N GLY A 275 -5.41 -5.70 10.64
CA GLY A 275 -5.34 -4.38 10.02
C GLY A 275 -5.18 -4.43 8.49
N VAL A 276 -5.59 -3.38 7.79
CA VAL A 276 -5.46 -3.26 6.32
C VAL A 276 -4.56 -2.09 5.96
N ILE A 277 -3.50 -2.37 5.20
CA ILE A 277 -2.56 -1.41 4.65
C ILE A 277 -2.73 -1.41 3.12
N LEU A 278 -2.67 -0.24 2.50
CA LEU A 278 -2.68 -0.12 1.04
C LEU A 278 -1.35 0.43 0.53
N ASP A 279 -0.83 -0.19 -0.52
CA ASP A 279 0.14 0.45 -1.39
C ASP A 279 -0.53 1.62 -2.11
N TRP A 280 0.00 2.80 -1.81
CA TRP A 280 -0.48 4.07 -2.31
C TRP A 280 0.56 4.66 -3.26
N VAL A 281 0.11 5.13 -4.43
CA VAL A 281 0.99 5.49 -5.57
C VAL A 281 0.92 7.01 -5.86
N PRO A 282 1.52 7.87 -5.01
CA PRO A 282 1.58 9.31 -5.25
C PRO A 282 2.80 9.74 -6.06
N ALA A 283 3.69 8.81 -6.44
CA ALA A 283 4.96 9.13 -7.07
C ALA A 283 4.79 9.51 -8.56
N HIS A 284 3.91 8.82 -9.27
CA HIS A 284 3.73 8.97 -10.71
C HIS A 284 2.34 8.48 -11.16
N PHE A 285 2.02 8.69 -12.43
CA PHE A 285 0.81 8.17 -13.09
C PHE A 285 1.08 7.86 -14.58
N PRO A 286 0.35 6.92 -15.20
CA PRO A 286 0.59 6.57 -16.60
C PRO A 286 0.07 7.63 -17.57
N VAL A 287 0.52 7.56 -18.82
CA VAL A 287 0.21 8.54 -19.88
C VAL A 287 -1.00 8.14 -20.74
N ASP A 288 -1.88 7.29 -20.21
CA ASP A 288 -3.14 6.93 -20.84
C ASP A 288 -4.00 8.17 -21.14
N GLU A 289 -4.51 8.29 -22.36
CA GLU A 289 -5.23 9.48 -22.82
C GLU A 289 -6.50 9.78 -21.99
N HIS A 290 -7.15 8.76 -21.45
CA HIS A 290 -8.33 8.91 -20.60
C HIS A 290 -7.99 9.40 -19.18
N GLY A 291 -6.73 9.26 -18.75
CA GLY A 291 -6.25 9.65 -17.42
C GLY A 291 -5.80 11.12 -17.33
N LEU A 292 -4.86 11.39 -16.42
CA LEU A 292 -4.51 12.75 -15.99
C LEU A 292 -3.59 13.53 -16.95
N VAL A 293 -2.93 12.85 -17.91
CA VAL A 293 -1.96 13.51 -18.80
C VAL A 293 -2.64 14.59 -19.65
N LYS A 294 -2.04 15.79 -19.70
CA LYS A 294 -2.58 16.95 -20.42
C LYS A 294 -4.08 17.17 -20.19
N PHE A 295 -4.53 17.03 -18.94
CA PHE A 295 -5.95 16.88 -18.61
C PHE A 295 -6.86 17.95 -19.24
N ASP A 296 -6.45 19.22 -19.18
CA ASP A 296 -7.19 20.36 -19.74
C ASP A 296 -6.54 20.94 -21.01
N GLY A 297 -5.65 20.18 -21.64
CA GLY A 297 -4.87 20.59 -22.81
C GLY A 297 -3.52 21.23 -22.46
N THR A 298 -3.23 21.40 -21.17
CA THR A 298 -1.94 21.85 -20.64
C THR A 298 -1.33 20.79 -19.71
N ALA A 299 -0.04 20.92 -19.37
CA ALA A 299 0.55 20.15 -18.28
C ALA A 299 -0.09 20.58 -16.94
N LEU A 300 -1.13 19.84 -16.53
CA LEU A 300 -1.99 20.21 -15.40
C LEU A 300 -1.54 19.52 -14.12
N TYR A 301 -1.65 18.19 -14.11
CA TYR A 301 -1.24 17.33 -12.99
C TYR A 301 0.26 17.05 -13.03
N GLU A 302 0.83 16.92 -14.22
CA GLU A 302 2.25 16.76 -14.48
C GLU A 302 2.99 18.11 -14.56
N HIS A 303 4.30 18.06 -14.36
CA HIS A 303 5.16 19.23 -14.60
C HIS A 303 5.41 19.43 -16.11
N ALA A 304 5.36 20.67 -16.59
CA ALA A 304 5.48 20.98 -18.03
C ALA A 304 6.87 20.67 -18.61
N ASP A 305 7.92 20.83 -17.81
CA ASP A 305 9.28 20.41 -18.18
C ASP A 305 9.44 18.90 -17.94
N PRO A 306 9.68 18.08 -18.98
CA PRO A 306 9.78 16.63 -18.87
C PRO A 306 10.97 16.17 -18.00
N ARG A 307 12.00 17.00 -17.82
CA ARG A 307 13.13 16.69 -16.91
C ARG A 307 12.71 16.61 -15.45
N GLN A 308 11.56 17.20 -15.11
CA GLN A 308 10.95 17.17 -13.78
C GLN A 308 9.61 16.44 -13.75
N GLY A 309 8.91 16.38 -14.89
CA GLY A 309 7.54 15.85 -15.01
C GLY A 309 7.42 14.44 -15.57
N PHE A 310 8.53 13.72 -15.80
CA PHE A 310 8.47 12.42 -16.49
C PHE A 310 9.56 11.44 -16.04
N HIS A 311 9.19 10.19 -15.72
CA HIS A 311 10.13 9.10 -15.48
C HIS A 311 10.49 8.39 -16.79
N PRO A 312 11.75 8.50 -17.27
CA PRO A 312 12.14 7.95 -18.57
C PRO A 312 12.11 6.42 -18.60
N ASP A 313 12.55 5.75 -17.52
CA ASP A 313 12.63 4.29 -17.46
C ASP A 313 11.26 3.61 -17.32
N TRP A 314 10.28 4.32 -16.73
CA TRP A 314 8.93 3.79 -16.48
C TRP A 314 7.90 4.27 -17.51
N ASN A 315 8.27 5.24 -18.35
CA ASN A 315 7.38 5.87 -19.33
C ASN A 315 6.09 6.45 -18.70
N THR A 316 6.24 7.10 -17.54
CA THR A 316 5.12 7.65 -16.73
C THR A 316 5.36 9.12 -16.39
N ALA A 317 4.27 9.85 -16.14
CA ALA A 317 4.30 11.25 -15.74
C ALA A 317 4.44 11.41 -14.22
N ILE A 318 5.10 12.47 -13.78
CA ILE A 318 5.33 12.79 -12.36
C ILE A 318 4.39 13.90 -11.95
N TYR A 319 3.69 13.73 -10.83
CA TYR A 319 2.86 14.78 -10.25
C TYR A 319 3.66 16.06 -9.97
N ASN A 320 3.08 17.20 -10.31
CA ASN A 320 3.69 18.51 -10.05
C ASN A 320 3.50 18.89 -8.58
N PHE A 321 4.41 18.44 -7.72
CA PHE A 321 4.39 18.74 -6.27
C PHE A 321 4.55 20.23 -5.95
N GLY A 322 4.99 21.05 -6.92
CA GLY A 322 5.01 22.51 -6.79
C GLY A 322 3.65 23.16 -6.99
N ARG A 323 2.67 22.42 -7.52
CA ARG A 323 1.32 22.90 -7.77
C ARG A 323 0.40 22.53 -6.64
N ARG A 324 -0.16 23.55 -6.03
CA ARG A 324 -0.96 23.43 -4.81
C ARG A 324 -2.21 22.59 -4.98
N GLU A 325 -2.92 22.72 -6.10
CA GLU A 325 -4.12 21.95 -6.41
C GLU A 325 -3.79 20.45 -6.57
N VAL A 326 -2.62 20.12 -7.14
CA VAL A 326 -2.11 18.75 -7.26
C VAL A 326 -1.71 18.18 -5.90
N VAL A 327 -1.02 18.98 -5.07
CA VAL A 327 -0.73 18.59 -3.68
C VAL A 327 -2.03 18.37 -2.90
N SER A 328 -3.03 19.22 -3.07
CA SER A 328 -4.33 19.06 -2.43
C SER A 328 -5.04 17.79 -2.92
N PHE A 329 -5.03 17.51 -4.22
CA PHE A 329 -5.55 16.26 -4.80
C PHE A 329 -4.91 15.02 -4.17
N LEU A 330 -3.59 14.97 -4.00
CA LEU A 330 -2.90 13.81 -3.42
C LEU A 330 -3.11 13.70 -1.91
N VAL A 331 -3.05 14.81 -1.17
CA VAL A 331 -3.30 14.81 0.29
C VAL A 331 -4.73 14.35 0.60
N ASN A 332 -5.72 14.83 -0.17
CA ASN A 332 -7.11 14.38 -0.03
C ASN A 332 -7.26 12.90 -0.35
N ASN A 333 -6.47 12.35 -1.27
CA ASN A 333 -6.53 10.93 -1.59
C ASN A 333 -5.98 10.05 -0.46
N ALA A 334 -4.89 10.48 0.19
CA ALA A 334 -4.38 9.79 1.37
C ALA A 334 -5.44 9.77 2.50
N LEU A 335 -6.10 10.90 2.75
CA LEU A 335 -7.18 11.00 3.74
C LEU A 335 -8.42 10.18 3.36
N PHE A 336 -8.76 10.14 2.06
CA PHE A 336 -9.93 9.42 1.55
C PHE A 336 -9.93 7.95 1.94
N TRP A 337 -8.81 7.24 1.81
CA TRP A 337 -8.72 5.81 2.16
C TRP A 337 -8.94 5.56 3.65
N ALA A 338 -8.30 6.37 4.50
CA ALA A 338 -8.45 6.28 5.96
C ALA A 338 -9.88 6.66 6.43
N GLU A 339 -10.53 7.60 5.74
CA GLU A 339 -11.82 8.12 6.18
C GLU A 339 -13.01 7.33 5.62
N LYS A 340 -13.02 7.04 4.32
CA LYS A 340 -14.16 6.39 3.65
C LYS A 340 -14.12 4.88 3.79
N TYR A 341 -12.92 4.29 3.85
CA TYR A 341 -12.73 2.84 3.90
C TYR A 341 -12.04 2.35 5.17
N HIS A 342 -11.74 3.25 6.13
CA HIS A 342 -11.13 2.91 7.43
C HIS A 342 -9.77 2.21 7.35
N VAL A 343 -9.04 2.30 6.23
CA VAL A 343 -7.72 1.69 6.05
C VAL A 343 -6.76 2.12 7.17
N ASP A 344 -6.03 1.16 7.75
CA ASP A 344 -5.12 1.36 8.90
C ASP A 344 -3.72 1.85 8.50
N GLY A 345 -3.36 1.77 7.22
CA GLY A 345 -2.07 2.30 6.79
C GLY A 345 -1.90 2.52 5.29
N LEU A 346 -0.93 3.37 4.96
CA LEU A 346 -0.50 3.62 3.58
C LEU A 346 0.99 3.31 3.45
N ARG A 347 1.35 2.45 2.49
CA ARG A 347 2.73 2.23 2.09
C ARG A 347 3.01 2.97 0.78
N VAL A 348 4.07 3.78 0.75
CA VAL A 348 4.48 4.54 -0.44
C VAL A 348 5.67 3.88 -1.09
N ASP A 349 5.47 3.44 -2.34
CA ASP A 349 6.49 2.86 -3.20
C ASP A 349 7.50 3.89 -3.68
N ALA A 350 8.75 3.43 -3.88
CA ALA A 350 9.80 4.15 -4.58
C ALA A 350 9.91 5.64 -4.19
N VAL A 351 9.91 5.95 -2.89
CA VAL A 351 9.97 7.33 -2.37
C VAL A 351 11.22 8.06 -2.90
N ALA A 352 12.30 7.34 -3.17
CA ALA A 352 13.50 7.89 -3.80
C ALA A 352 13.22 8.52 -5.18
N SER A 353 12.28 7.97 -5.96
CA SER A 353 11.86 8.52 -7.25
C SER A 353 11.26 9.92 -7.13
N MET A 354 10.63 10.20 -5.99
CA MET A 354 10.05 11.50 -5.67
C MET A 354 11.10 12.47 -5.12
N LEU A 355 12.00 11.98 -4.24
CA LEU A 355 12.95 12.79 -3.48
C LEU A 355 14.10 13.35 -4.32
N TYR A 356 14.40 12.75 -5.48
CA TYR A 356 15.57 13.09 -6.27
C TYR A 356 15.22 13.53 -7.69
N LEU A 357 15.61 14.75 -8.05
CA LEU A 357 15.43 15.32 -9.39
C LEU A 357 16.28 14.58 -10.44
N ASP A 358 17.37 13.93 -10.03
CA ASP A 358 18.25 13.12 -10.87
C ASP A 358 17.91 11.62 -10.89
N TYR A 359 16.81 11.19 -10.25
CA TYR A 359 16.42 9.78 -10.23
C TYR A 359 16.22 9.23 -11.65
N SER A 360 16.95 8.16 -11.98
CA SER A 360 16.96 7.54 -13.32
C SER A 360 17.31 8.51 -14.46
N ARG A 361 18.15 9.52 -14.22
CA ARG A 361 18.56 10.51 -15.23
C ARG A 361 20.08 10.66 -15.28
N LYS A 362 20.63 10.86 -16.48
CA LYS A 362 22.08 11.12 -16.66
C LYS A 362 22.41 12.59 -16.38
N ALA A 363 23.70 12.87 -16.25
CA ALA A 363 24.19 14.25 -16.16
C ALA A 363 23.73 15.07 -17.39
N GLY A 364 23.12 16.23 -17.14
CA GLY A 364 22.54 17.09 -18.17
C GLY A 364 21.08 16.81 -18.52
N GLU A 365 20.49 15.72 -18.02
CA GLU A 365 19.08 15.35 -18.25
C GLU A 365 18.15 15.80 -17.11
N TRP A 366 18.66 16.46 -16.07
CA TRP A 366 17.92 16.97 -14.92
C TRP A 366 18.33 18.40 -14.56
N ILE A 367 17.55 19.05 -13.69
CA ILE A 367 17.77 20.44 -13.26
C ILE A 367 17.90 20.46 -11.73
N PRO A 368 18.92 21.12 -11.15
CA PRO A 368 19.01 21.32 -9.71
C PRO A 368 17.85 22.12 -9.13
N ASN A 369 17.58 21.91 -7.84
CA ASN A 369 16.64 22.73 -7.07
C ASN A 369 17.16 24.16 -6.89
N GLU A 370 16.34 25.02 -6.29
CA GLU A 370 16.67 26.44 -6.06
C GLU A 370 17.89 26.67 -5.13
N LYS A 371 18.38 25.62 -4.46
CA LYS A 371 19.58 25.62 -3.62
C LYS A 371 20.80 24.99 -4.31
N GLY A 372 20.67 24.57 -5.57
CA GLY A 372 21.72 23.91 -6.34
C GLY A 372 21.91 22.41 -6.04
N GLY A 373 21.03 21.83 -5.21
CA GLY A 373 21.04 20.40 -4.87
C GLY A 373 20.18 19.55 -5.81
N ARG A 374 20.24 18.23 -5.62
CA ARG A 374 19.44 17.25 -6.38
C ARG A 374 18.12 16.88 -5.71
N GLU A 375 17.91 17.35 -4.49
CA GLU A 375 16.73 17.06 -3.69
C GLU A 375 15.50 17.77 -4.27
N ASN A 376 14.41 17.04 -4.46
CA ASN A 376 13.13 17.60 -4.85
C ASN A 376 12.42 18.17 -3.62
N LEU A 377 12.69 19.45 -3.32
CA LEU A 377 12.17 20.13 -2.13
C LEU A 377 10.63 20.21 -2.11
N GLN A 378 10.00 20.22 -3.28
CA GLN A 378 8.53 20.21 -3.41
C GLN A 378 7.95 18.85 -3.01
N ALA A 379 8.56 17.75 -3.46
CA ALA A 379 8.16 16.41 -3.04
C ALA A 379 8.38 16.18 -1.54
N VAL A 380 9.50 16.66 -0.98
CA VAL A 380 9.76 16.63 0.47
C VAL A 380 8.65 17.35 1.25
N SER A 381 8.30 18.57 0.82
CA SER A 381 7.22 19.36 1.44
C SER A 381 5.87 18.65 1.33
N PHE A 382 5.57 18.03 0.19
CA PHE A 382 4.37 17.23 -0.01
C PHE A 382 4.30 16.05 0.96
N LEU A 383 5.34 15.22 1.05
CA LEU A 383 5.37 14.07 1.95
C LEU A 383 5.21 14.48 3.43
N GLN A 384 5.86 15.57 3.81
CA GLN A 384 5.73 16.16 5.15
C GLN A 384 4.30 16.67 5.41
N LYS A 385 3.65 17.31 4.44
CA LYS A 385 2.26 17.75 4.55
C LYS A 385 1.33 16.54 4.65
N MET A 386 1.46 15.57 3.75
CA MET A 386 0.65 14.34 3.74
C MET A 386 0.70 13.63 5.09
N ASN A 387 1.89 13.36 5.62
CA ASN A 387 2.02 12.70 6.93
C ASN A 387 1.39 13.54 8.06
N LYS A 388 1.59 14.87 8.08
CA LYS A 388 0.95 15.74 9.08
C LYS A 388 -0.57 15.65 9.06
N GLU A 389 -1.18 15.71 7.87
CA GLU A 389 -2.63 15.65 7.75
C GLU A 389 -3.17 14.26 8.10
N VAL A 390 -2.54 13.18 7.62
CA VAL A 390 -2.96 11.79 7.91
C VAL A 390 -2.92 11.51 9.41
N TYR A 391 -1.79 11.74 10.09
CA TYR A 391 -1.69 11.51 11.54
C TYR A 391 -2.55 12.49 12.35
N GLY A 392 -2.72 13.73 11.87
CA GLY A 392 -3.53 14.75 12.55
C GLY A 392 -5.03 14.44 12.55
N HIS A 393 -5.53 13.86 11.46
CA HIS A 393 -6.95 13.52 11.30
C HIS A 393 -7.28 12.08 11.69
N HIS A 394 -6.32 11.15 11.51
CA HIS A 394 -6.51 9.71 11.73
C HIS A 394 -5.35 9.13 12.57
N PRO A 395 -5.33 9.37 13.89
CA PRO A 395 -4.19 9.00 14.75
C PRO A 395 -3.95 7.49 14.90
N GLY A 396 -4.90 6.64 14.47
CA GLY A 396 -4.72 5.18 14.45
C GLY A 396 -4.07 4.65 13.17
N VAL A 397 -3.85 5.50 12.16
CA VAL A 397 -3.27 5.10 10.87
C VAL A 397 -1.75 5.15 10.95
N MET A 398 -1.07 4.24 10.24
CA MET A 398 0.39 4.28 10.06
C MET A 398 0.79 4.51 8.60
N THR A 399 1.96 5.12 8.39
CA THR A 399 2.53 5.31 7.06
C THR A 399 3.90 4.65 6.96
N ILE A 400 4.14 3.96 5.85
CA ILE A 400 5.35 3.17 5.59
C ILE A 400 6.00 3.67 4.30
N ALA A 401 7.31 3.91 4.32
CA ALA A 401 8.06 4.34 3.14
C ALA A 401 8.99 3.23 2.64
N GLU A 402 9.02 3.03 1.32
CA GLU A 402 10.15 2.37 0.66
C GLU A 402 11.09 3.44 0.08
N GLU A 403 12.26 3.59 0.70
CA GLU A 403 13.27 4.58 0.32
C GLU A 403 14.65 3.90 0.28
N SER A 404 15.27 3.89 -0.90
CA SER A 404 16.43 3.04 -1.21
C SER A 404 17.78 3.77 -1.34
N THR A 405 17.84 5.07 -1.02
CA THR A 405 19.03 5.93 -1.25
C THR A 405 19.60 6.57 0.02
N SER A 406 19.31 5.98 1.19
CA SER A 406 19.83 6.39 2.51
C SER A 406 19.43 7.81 2.92
N TRP A 407 18.25 8.28 2.49
CA TRP A 407 17.69 9.54 2.99
C TRP A 407 17.57 9.49 4.53
N PRO A 408 18.06 10.49 5.26
CA PRO A 408 18.02 10.46 6.72
C PRO A 408 16.63 10.85 7.25
N LYS A 409 16.25 10.31 8.41
CA LYS A 409 15.04 10.69 9.15
C LYS A 409 13.74 10.46 8.35
N VAL A 410 13.68 9.38 7.56
CA VAL A 410 12.47 9.04 6.79
C VAL A 410 11.29 8.79 7.74
N SER A 411 11.53 8.01 8.78
CA SER A 411 10.53 7.59 9.77
C SER A 411 10.60 8.39 11.09
N ARG A 412 10.95 9.68 11.00
CA ARG A 412 11.01 10.61 12.13
C ARG A 412 10.00 11.76 11.99
N PRO A 413 9.56 12.36 13.10
CA PRO A 413 8.58 13.45 13.05
C PRO A 413 9.04 14.64 12.20
N VAL A 414 8.09 15.27 11.51
CA VAL A 414 8.37 16.41 10.63
C VAL A 414 9.00 17.59 11.38
N HIS A 415 8.59 17.84 12.63
CA HIS A 415 9.14 18.93 13.44
C HIS A 415 10.60 18.69 13.87
N GLU A 416 11.12 17.46 13.73
CA GLU A 416 12.53 17.11 13.94
C GLU A 416 13.33 17.06 12.62
N GLY A 417 12.72 17.49 11.52
CA GLY A 417 13.30 17.49 10.18
C GLY A 417 13.15 16.16 9.42
N GLY A 418 12.26 15.26 9.87
CA GLY A 418 11.96 14.03 9.14
C GLY A 418 10.93 14.20 8.02
N LEU A 419 10.69 13.12 7.26
CA LEU A 419 9.60 13.07 6.27
C LEU A 419 8.23 12.80 6.90
N GLY A 420 8.21 12.32 8.15
CA GLY A 420 7.00 12.09 8.92
C GLY A 420 6.42 10.68 8.80
N PHE A 421 7.08 9.74 8.12
CA PHE A 421 6.61 8.36 8.07
C PHE A 421 6.67 7.69 9.45
N GLY A 422 5.81 6.69 9.68
CA GLY A 422 5.85 5.87 10.89
C GLY A 422 6.94 4.81 10.80
N PHE A 423 7.10 4.22 9.62
CA PHE A 423 8.09 3.17 9.34
C PHE A 423 8.79 3.35 7.99
N LYS A 424 9.92 2.66 7.83
CA LYS A 424 10.68 2.55 6.59
C LYS A 424 10.99 1.08 6.30
N TRP A 425 10.90 0.66 5.05
CA TRP A 425 11.41 -0.65 4.61
C TRP A 425 12.95 -0.72 4.72
N ASN A 426 13.46 -1.78 5.35
CA ASN A 426 14.90 -2.03 5.45
C ASN A 426 15.42 -2.81 4.24
N MET A 427 15.61 -2.10 3.13
CA MET A 427 16.13 -2.69 1.89
C MET A 427 17.53 -3.29 2.05
N GLY A 428 18.35 -2.72 2.95
CA GLY A 428 19.68 -3.26 3.27
C GLY A 428 19.61 -4.62 3.94
N PHE A 429 18.75 -4.80 4.96
CA PHE A 429 18.48 -6.11 5.56
C PHE A 429 18.07 -7.14 4.50
N MET A 430 17.12 -6.79 3.64
CA MET A 430 16.63 -7.68 2.59
C MET A 430 17.77 -8.10 1.68
N HIS A 431 18.53 -7.14 1.14
CA HIS A 431 19.62 -7.42 0.21
C HIS A 431 20.72 -8.27 0.84
N ASP A 432 21.24 -7.83 1.99
CA ASP A 432 22.40 -8.46 2.62
C ASP A 432 22.08 -9.89 3.08
N THR A 433 20.89 -10.12 3.65
CA THR A 433 20.51 -11.45 4.15
C THR A 433 20.20 -12.43 3.02
N LEU A 434 19.53 -12.01 1.95
CA LEU A 434 19.29 -12.86 0.78
C LEU A 434 20.60 -13.17 0.04
N GLU A 435 21.47 -12.18 -0.12
CA GLU A 435 22.79 -12.39 -0.70
C GLU A 435 23.62 -13.40 0.14
N TYR A 436 23.60 -13.27 1.47
CA TYR A 436 24.31 -14.18 2.36
C TYR A 436 23.80 -15.63 2.23
N LEU A 437 22.48 -15.82 2.25
CA LEU A 437 21.87 -17.16 2.26
C LEU A 437 21.94 -17.86 0.90
N SER A 438 22.07 -17.11 -0.19
CA SER A 438 22.32 -17.66 -1.53
C SER A 438 23.72 -18.24 -1.73
N LYS A 439 24.66 -17.92 -0.84
CA LYS A 439 26.02 -18.48 -0.89
C LYS A 439 26.02 -19.89 -0.32
N GLU A 440 26.77 -20.77 -0.97
CA GLU A 440 27.06 -22.10 -0.45
C GLU A 440 27.60 -22.01 0.99
N PRO A 441 27.15 -22.88 1.92
CA PRO A 441 27.46 -22.73 3.34
C PRO A 441 28.95 -22.60 3.68
N ILE A 442 29.84 -23.23 2.90
CA ILE A 442 31.29 -23.15 3.09
C ILE A 442 31.86 -21.73 2.88
N PHE A 443 31.20 -20.90 2.08
CA PHE A 443 31.63 -19.53 1.79
C PHE A 443 31.06 -18.51 2.77
N ARG A 444 30.00 -18.84 3.51
CA ARG A 444 29.29 -17.91 4.44
C ARG A 444 30.22 -17.30 5.50
N LYS A 445 31.26 -18.01 5.94
CA LYS A 445 32.29 -17.48 6.86
C LYS A 445 33.03 -16.25 6.33
N HIS A 446 33.15 -16.09 5.02
CA HIS A 446 33.78 -14.93 4.38
C HIS A 446 32.84 -13.73 4.25
N HIS A 447 31.56 -13.94 4.55
CA HIS A 447 30.44 -13.02 4.37
C HIS A 447 29.69 -12.79 5.69
N HIS A 448 30.29 -13.14 6.83
CA HIS A 448 29.66 -13.03 8.15
C HIS A 448 29.17 -11.61 8.47
N ASN A 449 29.83 -10.61 7.89
CA ASN A 449 29.47 -9.20 8.06
C ASN A 449 28.16 -8.82 7.35
N ASP A 450 27.74 -9.53 6.32
CA ASP A 450 26.50 -9.26 5.59
C ASP A 450 25.30 -9.39 6.55
N ILE A 451 25.36 -10.32 7.51
CA ILE A 451 24.34 -10.48 8.56
C ILE A 451 24.47 -9.45 9.69
N THR A 452 25.68 -9.09 10.10
CA THR A 452 25.89 -8.21 11.27
C THR A 452 25.79 -6.72 10.94
N PHE A 453 26.03 -6.33 9.69
CA PHE A 453 26.08 -4.92 9.27
C PHE A 453 24.73 -4.21 9.44
N GLY A 454 23.62 -4.88 9.12
CA GLY A 454 22.27 -4.33 9.29
C GLY A 454 21.99 -3.82 10.71
N LEU A 455 22.56 -4.45 11.74
CA LEU A 455 22.35 -4.08 13.14
C LEU A 455 23.13 -2.83 13.57
N VAL A 456 24.11 -2.37 12.78
CA VAL A 456 24.82 -1.10 13.02
C VAL A 456 23.86 0.09 12.89
N TYR A 457 22.87 0.00 11.99
CA TYR A 457 21.93 1.08 11.71
C TYR A 457 20.46 0.72 11.98
N ALA A 458 20.17 -0.50 12.47
CA ALA A 458 18.80 -1.00 12.69
C ALA A 458 17.91 -0.14 13.61
N PHE A 459 18.49 0.80 14.36
CA PHE A 459 17.75 1.71 15.26
C PHE A 459 17.77 3.17 14.77
N SER A 460 18.34 3.44 13.60
CA SER A 460 18.37 4.78 13.00
C SER A 460 16.99 5.21 12.49
N GLU A 461 16.16 4.26 12.08
CA GLU A 461 14.79 4.40 11.61
C GLU A 461 13.90 3.33 12.27
N ASN A 462 12.58 3.47 12.19
CA ASN A 462 11.64 2.44 12.59
C ASN A 462 11.46 1.48 11.40
N PHE A 463 12.16 0.36 11.40
CA PHE A 463 12.18 -0.52 10.23
C PHE A 463 11.06 -1.55 10.18
N VAL A 464 10.53 -1.77 8.98
CA VAL A 464 9.88 -3.01 8.53
C VAL A 464 10.93 -3.80 7.75
N LEU A 465 11.01 -5.11 7.95
CA LEU A 465 11.91 -6.02 7.23
C LEU A 465 11.12 -6.63 6.07
N PRO A 466 11.33 -6.20 4.81
CA PRO A 466 10.52 -6.64 3.70
C PRO A 466 11.11 -7.87 3.01
N LEU A 467 10.27 -8.87 2.78
CA LEU A 467 10.46 -9.90 1.76
C LEU A 467 9.28 -9.83 0.79
N SER A 468 9.31 -8.80 -0.04
CA SER A 468 8.16 -8.35 -0.84
C SER A 468 8.05 -9.03 -2.20
N HIS A 469 6.98 -8.70 -2.92
CA HIS A 469 6.68 -9.16 -4.27
C HIS A 469 7.83 -8.94 -5.27
N ASP A 470 8.54 -7.81 -5.17
CA ASP A 470 9.67 -7.45 -6.03
C ASP A 470 10.82 -8.45 -5.96
N GLU A 471 10.95 -9.19 -4.87
CA GLU A 471 12.07 -10.11 -4.67
C GLU A 471 11.85 -11.49 -5.29
N VAL A 472 10.67 -11.77 -5.83
CA VAL A 472 10.27 -13.11 -6.29
C VAL A 472 9.70 -13.13 -7.71
N VAL A 473 10.20 -12.21 -8.53
CA VAL A 473 9.84 -11.96 -9.94
C VAL A 473 11.07 -11.70 -10.80
N HIS A 474 10.87 -11.52 -12.11
CA HIS A 474 11.86 -11.05 -13.07
C HIS A 474 13.18 -11.85 -13.09
N GLY A 475 13.10 -13.17 -12.85
CA GLY A 475 14.26 -14.05 -12.85
C GLY A 475 15.10 -14.01 -11.56
N LYS A 476 14.66 -13.27 -10.54
CA LYS A 476 15.33 -13.24 -9.22
C LYS A 476 15.19 -14.55 -8.44
N GLY A 477 14.26 -15.43 -8.82
CA GLY A 477 13.88 -16.66 -8.13
C GLY A 477 12.99 -16.41 -6.91
N THR A 478 12.22 -17.42 -6.48
CA THR A 478 11.50 -17.40 -5.19
C THR A 478 12.47 -17.50 -4.03
N LEU A 479 12.03 -17.18 -2.80
CA LEU A 479 12.90 -17.29 -1.62
C LEU A 479 13.46 -18.70 -1.45
N LEU A 480 12.66 -19.74 -1.68
CA LEU A 480 13.14 -21.13 -1.65
C LEU A 480 14.27 -21.38 -2.66
N ASN A 481 14.13 -20.87 -3.88
CA ASN A 481 15.11 -21.10 -4.94
C ASN A 481 16.38 -20.26 -4.78
N LYS A 482 16.33 -19.16 -4.02
CA LYS A 482 17.50 -18.36 -3.65
C LYS A 482 18.41 -19.08 -2.65
N MET A 483 17.87 -19.99 -1.82
CA MET A 483 18.67 -20.72 -0.83
C MET A 483 19.68 -21.66 -1.51
N ALA A 484 20.90 -21.73 -0.99
CA ALA A 484 21.93 -22.65 -1.48
C ALA A 484 21.70 -24.11 -1.02
N GLY A 485 22.29 -25.07 -1.74
CA GLY A 485 22.23 -26.49 -1.39
C GLY A 485 21.17 -27.33 -2.12
N ASP A 486 21.03 -28.58 -1.67
CA ASP A 486 19.99 -29.50 -2.16
C ASP A 486 18.58 -29.11 -1.68
N ASP A 487 17.55 -29.83 -2.15
CA ASP A 487 16.15 -29.46 -1.86
C ASP A 487 15.86 -29.43 -0.35
N TRP A 488 16.38 -30.39 0.42
CA TRP A 488 16.20 -30.39 1.89
C TRP A 488 16.89 -29.20 2.53
N GLN A 489 18.13 -28.91 2.13
CA GLN A 489 18.91 -27.76 2.62
C GLN A 489 18.24 -26.42 2.30
N LYS A 490 17.60 -26.30 1.14
CA LYS A 490 16.82 -25.10 0.77
C LYS A 490 15.66 -24.87 1.71
N PHE A 491 14.85 -25.90 1.98
CA PHE A 491 13.75 -25.81 2.95
C PHE A 491 14.27 -25.52 4.37
N ALA A 492 15.33 -26.19 4.82
CA ALA A 492 15.92 -25.96 6.13
C ALA A 492 16.42 -24.51 6.28
N THR A 493 17.18 -24.02 5.31
CA THR A 493 17.69 -22.65 5.29
C THR A 493 16.55 -21.62 5.28
N LEU A 494 15.49 -21.86 4.51
CA LEU A 494 14.35 -20.95 4.46
C LEU A 494 13.63 -20.86 5.82
N ARG A 495 13.39 -21.99 6.50
CA ARG A 495 12.80 -21.99 7.84
C ARG A 495 13.70 -21.29 8.86
N ALA A 496 15.00 -21.59 8.82
CA ALA A 496 15.98 -20.92 9.69
C ALA A 496 15.97 -19.40 9.45
N TYR A 497 15.91 -18.98 8.19
CA TYR A 497 15.85 -17.57 7.85
C TYR A 497 14.59 -16.87 8.37
N TYR A 498 13.42 -17.50 8.27
CA TYR A 498 12.20 -16.92 8.83
C TYR A 498 12.27 -16.79 10.35
N ALA A 499 12.75 -17.81 11.08
CA ALA A 499 12.94 -17.67 12.52
C ALA A 499 14.00 -16.60 12.87
N PHE A 500 15.10 -16.53 12.11
CA PHE A 500 16.09 -15.47 12.24
C PHE A 500 15.44 -14.08 12.07
N MET A 501 14.67 -13.88 10.99
CA MET A 501 13.99 -12.63 10.68
C MET A 501 12.95 -12.25 11.76
N TRP A 502 12.19 -13.21 12.27
CA TRP A 502 11.23 -12.97 13.36
C TRP A 502 11.93 -12.61 14.69
N GLY A 503 13.12 -13.15 14.92
CA GLY A 503 13.97 -12.80 16.05
C GLY A 503 14.76 -11.49 15.90
N TYR A 504 14.95 -11.02 14.68
CA TYR A 504 15.70 -9.79 14.35
C TYR A 504 14.87 -8.52 14.67
N PRO A 505 15.47 -7.39 15.12
CA PRO A 505 14.73 -6.15 15.37
C PRO A 505 14.10 -5.54 14.10
N GLY A 506 12.81 -5.22 14.17
CA GLY A 506 12.04 -4.59 13.09
C GLY A 506 10.71 -5.32 12.84
N LYS A 507 9.72 -4.64 12.26
CA LYS A 507 8.42 -5.25 11.91
C LYS A 507 8.58 -6.21 10.73
N LYS A 508 7.64 -7.13 10.51
CA LYS A 508 7.79 -8.22 9.53
C LYS A 508 6.89 -8.01 8.32
N LEU A 509 7.38 -8.27 7.12
CA LEU A 509 6.56 -8.34 5.91
C LEU A 509 6.97 -9.54 5.06
N LEU A 510 5.99 -10.34 4.64
CA LEU A 510 6.18 -11.47 3.75
C LEU A 510 5.13 -11.47 2.65
N PHE A 511 5.58 -11.56 1.40
CA PHE A 511 4.69 -11.66 0.25
C PHE A 511 4.05 -13.04 0.13
N MET A 512 2.79 -13.04 -0.31
CA MET A 512 2.02 -14.24 -0.56
C MET A 512 2.76 -15.27 -1.44
N GLY A 513 2.61 -16.55 -1.10
CA GLY A 513 3.31 -17.67 -1.73
C GLY A 513 4.62 -18.03 -1.03
N GLN A 514 5.27 -17.07 -0.37
CA GLN A 514 6.55 -17.34 0.31
C GLN A 514 6.37 -18.08 1.64
N GLU A 515 5.23 -17.92 2.31
CA GLU A 515 4.90 -18.56 3.57
C GLU A 515 4.78 -20.09 3.47
N PHE A 516 4.48 -20.62 2.28
CA PHE A 516 4.49 -22.08 2.02
C PHE A 516 5.59 -22.49 1.03
N ALA A 517 6.57 -21.62 0.81
CA ALA A 517 7.72 -21.85 -0.06
C ALA A 517 7.35 -22.21 -1.50
N GLN A 518 6.55 -21.37 -2.16
CA GLN A 518 6.24 -21.53 -3.58
C GLN A 518 7.51 -21.69 -4.42
N ARG A 519 7.47 -22.61 -5.39
CA ARG A 519 8.63 -22.90 -6.26
C ARG A 519 8.71 -21.97 -7.46
N ARG A 520 7.57 -21.64 -8.07
CA ARG A 520 7.54 -20.75 -9.24
C ARG A 520 7.52 -19.30 -8.79
N GLU A 521 8.22 -18.45 -9.54
CA GLU A 521 8.09 -17.01 -9.39
C GLU A 521 6.63 -16.60 -9.45
N TRP A 522 6.32 -15.53 -8.73
CA TRP A 522 5.00 -14.93 -8.78
C TRP A 522 4.71 -14.44 -10.20
N SER A 523 3.44 -14.53 -10.57
CA SER A 523 2.88 -13.89 -11.74
C SER A 523 1.44 -13.53 -11.40
N GLU A 524 1.12 -12.27 -11.65
CA GLU A 524 -0.21 -11.68 -11.64
C GLU A 524 -1.23 -12.44 -12.51
N GLU A 525 -0.78 -13.09 -13.58
CA GLU A 525 -1.67 -13.77 -14.56
C GLU A 525 -2.35 -15.03 -13.99
N ARG A 526 -1.83 -15.60 -12.92
CA ARG A 526 -2.30 -16.90 -12.36
C ARG A 526 -2.48 -16.85 -10.85
N ALA A 527 -3.28 -17.75 -10.31
CA ALA A 527 -3.33 -17.97 -8.86
C ALA A 527 -2.00 -18.55 -8.35
N LEU A 528 -1.75 -18.43 -7.04
CA LEU A 528 -0.64 -19.11 -6.38
C LEU A 528 -0.75 -20.64 -6.48
N ASP A 529 0.37 -21.33 -6.28
CA ASP A 529 0.50 -22.78 -6.38
C ASP A 529 -0.04 -23.49 -5.12
N TRP A 530 -1.31 -23.29 -4.79
CA TRP A 530 -1.95 -23.78 -3.55
C TRP A 530 -1.88 -25.30 -3.36
N ASN A 531 -1.80 -26.07 -4.45
CA ASN A 531 -1.62 -27.52 -4.42
C ASN A 531 -0.30 -27.94 -3.74
N LEU A 532 0.68 -27.03 -3.61
CA LEU A 532 1.94 -27.33 -2.91
C LEU A 532 1.72 -27.67 -1.43
N LEU A 533 0.64 -27.17 -0.81
CA LEU A 533 0.32 -27.47 0.60
C LEU A 533 -0.09 -28.92 0.84
N GLU A 534 -0.31 -29.72 -0.20
CA GLU A 534 -0.51 -31.17 -0.11
C GLU A 534 0.80 -31.93 0.17
N PHE A 535 1.96 -31.27 0.00
CA PHE A 535 3.28 -31.88 0.19
C PHE A 535 3.90 -31.43 1.52
N ALA A 536 4.45 -32.40 2.26
CA ALA A 536 4.96 -32.19 3.61
C ALA A 536 6.00 -31.06 3.76
N PRO A 537 7.00 -30.88 2.85
CA PRO A 537 7.98 -29.80 2.99
C PRO A 537 7.36 -28.39 2.96
N HIS A 538 6.41 -28.16 2.06
CA HIS A 538 5.71 -26.88 1.93
C HIS A 538 4.79 -26.64 3.13
N ARG A 539 4.06 -27.67 3.57
CA ARG A 539 3.24 -27.62 4.78
C ARG A 539 4.08 -27.30 6.03
N GLY A 540 5.29 -27.85 6.12
CA GLY A 540 6.21 -27.59 7.22
C GLY A 540 6.69 -26.15 7.29
N VAL A 541 6.99 -25.50 6.16
CA VAL A 541 7.31 -24.05 6.12
C VAL A 541 6.10 -23.22 6.53
N TRP A 542 4.92 -23.56 6.02
CA TRP A 542 3.67 -22.87 6.37
C TRP A 542 3.39 -22.96 7.88
N GLN A 543 3.59 -24.13 8.48
CA GLN A 543 3.47 -24.33 9.93
C GLN A 543 4.52 -23.52 10.71
N ALA A 544 5.77 -23.48 10.24
CA ALA A 544 6.81 -22.68 10.87
C ALA A 544 6.46 -21.19 10.89
N VAL A 545 5.99 -20.63 9.78
CA VAL A 545 5.56 -19.21 9.71
C VAL A 545 4.38 -18.95 10.64
N ARG A 546 3.40 -19.86 10.66
CA ARG A 546 2.25 -19.79 11.57
C ARG A 546 2.68 -19.72 13.03
N ASP A 547 3.50 -20.66 13.48
CA ASP A 547 3.94 -20.74 14.87
C ASP A 547 4.87 -19.57 15.24
N LEU A 548 5.69 -19.09 14.30
CA LEU A 548 6.49 -17.87 14.46
C LEU A 548 5.62 -16.62 14.63
N ASN A 549 4.53 -16.48 13.88
CA ASN A 549 3.59 -15.38 14.03
C ASN A 549 2.89 -15.39 15.40
N TYR A 550 2.40 -16.55 15.86
CA TYR A 550 1.82 -16.66 17.21
C TYR A 550 2.85 -16.39 18.31
N LEU A 551 4.09 -16.84 18.15
CA LEU A 551 5.16 -16.52 19.07
C LEU A 551 5.45 -15.02 19.11
N TYR A 552 5.60 -14.39 17.94
CA TYR A 552 5.88 -12.96 17.81
C TYR A 552 4.80 -12.12 18.48
N ARG A 553 3.52 -12.46 18.29
CA ARG A 553 2.39 -11.76 18.93
C ARG A 553 2.35 -11.95 20.44
N SER A 554 2.67 -13.15 20.93
CA SER A 554 2.55 -13.48 22.35
C SER A 554 3.77 -13.11 23.19
N ARG A 555 4.87 -12.64 22.59
CA ARG A 555 6.11 -12.31 23.29
C ARG A 555 6.56 -10.87 23.02
N PRO A 556 6.29 -9.93 23.95
CA PRO A 556 6.71 -8.53 23.83
C PRO A 556 8.20 -8.34 23.57
N ALA A 557 9.06 -9.24 24.07
CA ALA A 557 10.50 -9.19 23.81
C ALA A 557 10.85 -9.19 22.31
N LEU A 558 10.03 -9.82 21.46
CA LEU A 558 10.29 -9.93 20.03
C LEU A 558 9.84 -8.71 19.23
N HIS A 559 8.95 -7.85 19.75
CA HIS A 559 8.35 -6.76 18.98
C HIS A 559 8.32 -5.39 19.66
N ALA A 560 8.15 -5.33 20.98
CA ALA A 560 7.83 -4.09 21.68
C ALA A 560 8.98 -3.08 21.75
N ARG A 561 10.21 -3.52 21.42
CA ARG A 561 11.44 -2.73 21.39
C ARG A 561 12.19 -2.87 20.06
N ASP A 562 11.47 -3.15 18.97
CA ASP A 562 12.06 -3.29 17.63
C ASP A 562 12.81 -2.02 17.17
N CYS A 563 12.35 -0.85 17.62
CA CYS A 563 12.86 0.45 17.18
C CYS A 563 13.84 1.07 18.20
N GLU A 564 14.25 0.32 19.23
CA GLU A 564 15.10 0.82 20.30
C GLU A 564 16.29 -0.12 20.59
N PRO A 565 17.52 0.39 20.73
CA PRO A 565 18.72 -0.43 20.97
C PRO A 565 18.61 -1.32 22.20
N GLU A 566 17.91 -0.89 23.25
CA GLU A 566 17.75 -1.63 24.51
C GLU A 566 16.97 -2.95 24.33
N GLY A 567 16.26 -3.11 23.21
CA GLY A 567 15.55 -4.35 22.87
C GLY A 567 16.43 -5.48 22.35
N PHE A 568 17.73 -5.24 22.14
CA PHE A 568 18.66 -6.14 21.49
C PHE A 568 20.03 -6.18 22.20
N SER A 569 20.64 -7.37 22.27
CA SER A 569 22.03 -7.52 22.72
C SER A 569 22.69 -8.73 22.09
N TRP A 570 23.89 -8.56 21.52
CA TRP A 570 24.64 -9.70 20.98
C TRP A 570 25.10 -10.65 22.10
N LEU A 571 24.95 -11.95 21.86
CA LEU A 571 25.50 -13.04 22.67
C LEU A 571 26.74 -13.63 21.97
N ILE A 572 26.63 -13.86 20.67
CA ILE A 572 27.72 -14.29 19.77
C ILE A 572 27.57 -13.51 18.47
N VAL A 573 28.58 -12.73 18.12
CA VAL A 573 28.58 -11.86 16.92
C VAL A 573 29.69 -12.23 15.94
N ASP A 574 30.74 -12.91 16.36
CA ASP A 574 32.01 -13.04 15.63
C ASP A 574 32.40 -14.49 15.27
N ASP A 575 31.53 -15.48 15.55
CA ASP A 575 31.76 -16.89 15.16
C ASP A 575 31.53 -17.15 13.66
N ARG A 576 32.38 -16.51 12.86
CA ARG A 576 32.40 -16.63 11.40
C ARG A 576 32.71 -18.05 10.94
N ASP A 577 33.60 -18.75 11.63
CA ASP A 577 34.10 -20.06 11.20
C ASP A 577 32.99 -21.12 11.23
N ASN A 578 32.04 -20.98 12.16
CA ASN A 578 30.84 -21.82 12.21
C ASN A 578 29.60 -21.18 11.58
N SER A 579 29.66 -19.89 11.21
CA SER A 579 28.51 -19.09 10.74
C SER A 579 27.33 -19.17 11.73
N VAL A 580 27.68 -18.99 13.01
CA VAL A 580 26.73 -18.99 14.13
C VAL A 580 26.53 -17.56 14.61
N PHE A 581 25.27 -17.21 14.82
CA PHE A 581 24.84 -15.93 15.37
C PHE A 581 23.96 -16.18 16.59
N ALA A 582 24.18 -15.43 17.66
CA ALA A 582 23.30 -15.48 18.81
C ALA A 582 23.07 -14.09 19.40
N TRP A 583 21.83 -13.78 19.75
CA TRP A 583 21.49 -12.52 20.42
C TRP A 583 20.31 -12.70 21.36
N LEU A 584 20.12 -11.71 22.22
CA LEU A 584 19.03 -11.60 23.15
C LEU A 584 18.05 -10.53 22.68
N ARG A 585 16.77 -10.86 22.71
CA ARG A 585 15.64 -9.92 22.56
C ARG A 585 14.99 -9.70 23.92
N SER A 586 14.71 -8.45 24.27
CA SER A 586 14.18 -8.09 25.60
C SER A 586 13.14 -6.97 25.52
N ALA A 587 12.21 -6.98 26.46
CA ALA A 587 11.27 -5.90 26.72
C ALA A 587 11.08 -5.75 28.25
N PRO A 588 10.68 -4.57 28.76
CA PRO A 588 10.55 -4.34 30.20
C PRO A 588 9.63 -5.35 30.92
N ASP A 589 8.55 -5.77 30.26
CA ASP A 589 7.49 -6.58 30.87
C ASP A 589 7.45 -8.04 30.33
N GLY A 590 8.52 -8.49 29.67
CA GLY A 590 8.58 -9.81 29.03
C GLY A 590 9.83 -10.61 29.38
N ASN A 591 9.71 -11.94 29.36
CA ASN A 591 10.88 -12.80 29.42
C ASN A 591 11.76 -12.57 28.20
N SER A 592 13.07 -12.45 28.41
CA SER A 592 14.02 -12.35 27.31
C SER A 592 14.01 -13.61 26.46
N VAL A 593 14.15 -13.44 25.16
CA VAL A 593 14.25 -14.53 24.18
C VAL A 593 15.65 -14.54 23.61
N ALA A 594 16.39 -15.62 23.79
CA ALA A 594 17.67 -15.81 23.10
C ALA A 594 17.39 -16.45 21.74
N VAL A 595 17.93 -15.87 20.66
CA VAL A 595 17.83 -16.38 19.30
C VAL A 595 19.22 -16.89 18.90
N VAL A 596 19.31 -18.12 18.43
CA VAL A 596 20.56 -18.79 18.06
C VAL A 596 20.40 -19.41 16.68
N ALA A 597 21.15 -18.92 15.69
CA ALA A 597 21.10 -19.38 14.31
C ALA A 597 22.40 -20.10 13.92
N ASN A 598 22.29 -21.30 13.34
CA ASN A 598 23.36 -22.03 12.68
C ASN A 598 23.09 -22.07 11.18
N PHE A 599 23.82 -21.28 10.40
CA PHE A 599 23.67 -21.24 8.94
C PHE A 599 24.64 -22.17 8.21
N THR A 600 25.00 -23.30 8.80
CA THR A 600 25.73 -24.38 8.09
C THR A 600 25.00 -25.72 8.23
N PRO A 601 25.14 -26.64 7.26
CA PRO A 601 24.55 -27.99 7.33
C PRO A 601 25.29 -28.90 8.32
N VAL A 602 26.31 -28.39 9.00
CA VAL A 602 27.07 -29.13 10.02
C VAL A 602 26.39 -28.90 11.37
N PRO A 603 25.84 -29.93 12.03
CA PRO A 603 25.34 -29.81 13.39
C PRO A 603 26.49 -29.49 14.35
N ARG A 604 26.21 -28.67 15.37
CA ARG A 604 27.20 -28.33 16.40
C ARG A 604 26.80 -29.00 17.70
N GLU A 605 27.48 -30.09 18.02
CA GLU A 605 27.33 -30.78 19.29
C GLU A 605 28.11 -30.04 20.39
N ASN A 606 27.56 -30.06 21.61
CA ASN A 606 28.20 -29.46 22.79
C ASN A 606 28.62 -27.98 22.58
N TYR A 607 27.82 -27.23 21.82
CA TYR A 607 28.11 -25.84 21.51
C TYR A 607 27.73 -24.95 22.70
N ARG A 608 28.67 -24.12 23.15
CA ARG A 608 28.49 -23.27 24.33
C ARG A 608 27.92 -21.91 23.93
N VAL A 609 26.69 -21.62 24.35
CA VAL A 609 26.02 -20.33 24.11
C VAL A 609 26.02 -19.51 25.41
N PRO A 610 26.58 -18.28 25.41
CA PRO A 610 26.49 -17.41 26.58
C PRO A 610 25.05 -16.93 26.78
N LEU A 611 24.59 -16.93 28.03
CA LEU A 611 23.24 -16.53 28.40
C LEU A 611 23.29 -15.60 29.62
N PRO A 612 22.34 -14.64 29.75
CA PRO A 612 22.39 -13.63 30.81
C PRO A 612 22.00 -14.16 32.20
N LYS A 613 21.33 -15.33 32.28
CA LYS A 613 20.77 -15.88 33.52
C LYS A 613 20.95 -17.38 33.59
N ALA A 614 21.34 -17.87 34.77
CA ALA A 614 21.46 -19.29 35.07
C ALA A 614 20.07 -19.86 35.35
N GLY A 615 19.90 -21.16 35.12
CA GLY A 615 18.62 -21.87 35.24
C GLY A 615 18.13 -22.42 33.90
N LYS A 616 16.84 -22.77 33.85
CA LYS A 616 16.24 -23.45 32.69
C LYS A 616 15.79 -22.44 31.63
N TRP A 617 16.15 -22.74 30.39
CA TRP A 617 15.70 -22.02 29.20
C TRP A 617 14.93 -22.98 28.32
N ARG A 618 13.64 -22.70 28.12
CA ARG A 618 12.76 -23.54 27.30
C ARG A 618 13.03 -23.26 25.82
N GLU A 619 13.17 -24.33 25.05
CA GLU A 619 13.17 -24.27 23.58
C GLU A 619 11.75 -23.97 23.11
N ILE A 620 11.50 -22.72 22.70
CA ILE A 620 10.17 -22.24 22.27
C ILE A 620 9.98 -22.36 20.75
N ILE A 621 11.07 -22.33 19.97
CA ILE A 621 11.11 -22.66 18.55
C ILE A 621 12.41 -23.40 18.25
N ASN A 622 12.31 -24.42 17.41
CA ASN A 622 13.43 -25.05 16.73
C ASN A 622 12.99 -25.36 15.29
N THR A 623 13.59 -24.66 14.32
CA THR A 623 13.20 -24.80 12.90
C THR A 623 13.61 -26.13 12.27
N ASP A 624 14.39 -26.95 12.98
CA ASP A 624 14.74 -28.30 12.56
C ASP A 624 13.83 -29.39 13.17
N ALA A 625 12.77 -29.00 13.90
CA ALA A 625 11.76 -29.94 14.35
C ALA A 625 11.12 -30.71 13.18
N GLU A 626 10.81 -31.99 13.40
CA GLU A 626 10.17 -32.85 12.39
C GLU A 626 8.82 -32.29 11.92
N ALA A 627 8.09 -31.61 12.82
CA ALA A 627 6.83 -30.94 12.51
C ALA A 627 6.97 -29.92 11.38
N TYR A 628 8.15 -29.29 11.22
CA TYR A 628 8.41 -28.35 10.14
C TYR A 628 9.15 -28.98 8.95
N GLY A 629 9.39 -30.29 8.97
CA GLY A 629 10.18 -31.01 7.96
C GLY A 629 11.69 -30.92 8.14
N GLY A 630 12.15 -30.67 9.37
CA GLY A 630 13.57 -30.78 9.74
C GLY A 630 13.99 -32.21 10.11
N SER A 631 15.23 -32.36 10.56
CA SER A 631 15.81 -33.65 10.93
C SER A 631 15.40 -34.17 12.32
N GLY A 632 14.78 -33.32 13.14
CA GLY A 632 14.37 -33.63 14.50
C GLY A 632 15.47 -33.44 15.56
N MET A 633 16.64 -32.93 15.16
CA MET A 633 17.70 -32.61 16.12
C MET A 633 17.30 -31.41 16.99
N GLY A 634 17.65 -31.45 18.27
CA GLY A 634 17.32 -30.38 19.21
C GLY A 634 17.77 -30.72 20.63
N ASN A 635 17.22 -30.00 21.60
CA ASN A 635 17.66 -30.06 23.00
C ASN A 635 16.66 -30.71 23.96
N GLY A 636 15.69 -31.49 23.44
CA GLY A 636 14.68 -32.13 24.27
C GLY A 636 13.73 -31.15 24.99
N GLY A 637 13.59 -29.94 24.45
CA GLY A 637 12.65 -28.91 24.93
C GLY A 637 13.19 -27.93 25.98
N VAL A 638 14.37 -28.19 26.56
CA VAL A 638 14.97 -27.30 27.58
C VAL A 638 16.49 -27.39 27.57
N VAL A 639 17.16 -26.26 27.73
CA VAL A 639 18.60 -26.20 28.01
C VAL A 639 18.82 -25.61 29.40
N GLU A 640 19.86 -26.06 30.11
CA GLU A 640 20.21 -25.56 31.43
C GLU A 640 21.46 -24.69 31.34
N ALA A 641 21.33 -23.44 31.76
CA ALA A 641 22.42 -22.48 31.83
C ALA A 641 23.05 -22.50 33.22
N SER A 642 24.36 -22.72 33.30
CA SER A 642 25.12 -22.71 34.55
C SER A 642 26.20 -21.62 34.54
N GLY A 643 26.55 -21.14 35.73
CA GLY A 643 27.65 -20.19 35.92
C GLY A 643 28.96 -20.94 36.16
N GLU A 644 29.79 -21.08 35.13
CA GLU A 644 31.13 -21.67 35.22
C GLU A 644 32.16 -20.80 34.49
N GLY A 645 33.37 -20.67 35.05
CA GLY A 645 34.50 -20.01 34.37
C GLY A 645 34.36 -18.51 34.12
N GLY A 646 33.58 -17.79 34.95
CA GLY A 646 33.46 -16.32 34.88
C GLY A 646 32.30 -15.78 34.04
N GLY A 647 31.41 -16.64 33.54
CA GLY A 647 30.19 -16.26 32.83
C GLY A 647 29.10 -17.33 32.94
N ILE A 648 27.89 -17.00 32.51
CA ILE A 648 26.75 -17.93 32.45
C ILE A 648 26.57 -18.42 31.02
N SER A 649 26.40 -19.73 30.84
CA SER A 649 26.26 -20.34 29.52
C SER A 649 25.46 -21.62 29.58
N ALA A 650 24.81 -21.99 28.47
CA ALA A 650 24.28 -23.32 28.25
C ALA A 650 25.12 -24.06 27.19
N THR A 651 25.36 -25.35 27.41
CA THR A 651 25.91 -26.25 26.40
C THR A 651 24.73 -26.92 25.70
N MET A 652 24.63 -26.76 24.38
CA MET A 652 23.48 -27.22 23.61
C MET A 652 23.88 -27.77 22.24
N LEU A 653 22.98 -28.55 21.65
CA LEU A 653 23.08 -28.95 20.26
C LEU A 653 22.49 -27.85 19.38
N LEU A 654 23.24 -27.41 18.37
CA LEU A 654 22.72 -26.57 17.29
C LEU A 654 22.44 -27.46 16.06
N PRO A 655 21.17 -27.65 15.68
CA PRO A 655 20.82 -28.43 14.50
C PRO A 655 21.38 -27.82 13.21
N PRO A 656 21.52 -28.60 12.14
CA PRO A 656 21.99 -28.10 10.85
C PRO A 656 20.98 -27.10 10.25
N LEU A 657 21.47 -26.00 9.65
CA LEU A 657 20.65 -25.01 8.94
C LEU A 657 19.38 -24.64 9.71
N SER A 658 19.54 -24.19 10.96
CA SER A 658 18.43 -24.02 11.88
C SER A 658 18.54 -22.71 12.66
N THR A 659 17.41 -22.28 13.22
CA THR A 659 17.36 -21.25 14.26
C THR A 659 16.55 -21.77 15.42
N ILE A 660 17.12 -21.65 16.62
CA ILE A 660 16.51 -21.97 17.89
C ILE A 660 16.17 -20.67 18.62
N MET A 661 14.99 -20.60 19.21
CA MET A 661 14.64 -19.55 20.17
C MET A 661 14.44 -20.17 21.55
N LEU A 662 15.04 -19.54 22.55
CA LEU A 662 14.99 -19.97 23.94
C LEU A 662 14.36 -18.88 24.82
N GLU A 663 13.45 -19.26 25.71
CA GLU A 663 12.84 -18.37 26.71
C GLU A 663 13.27 -18.80 28.11
N PHE A 664 13.70 -17.85 28.94
CA PHE A 664 14.02 -18.14 30.34
C PHE A 664 12.76 -18.56 31.10
N VAL A 665 12.82 -19.69 31.82
CA VAL A 665 11.75 -20.16 32.70
C VAL A 665 12.11 -19.73 34.11
N ALA A 666 11.37 -18.76 34.65
CA ALA A 666 11.44 -18.46 36.07
C ALA A 666 10.87 -19.64 36.89
N ASP A 667 11.57 -20.03 37.95
CA ASP A 667 11.15 -21.10 38.87
C ASP A 667 9.89 -20.76 39.66
#